data_AF-A0A088S0I6-F1
#
_entry.id   AF-A0A088S0I6-F1
#
_cell.length_a   1.000
_cell.length_b   1.000
_cell.length_c   1.000
_cell.angle_alpha   90.00
_cell.angle_beta   90.00
_cell.angle_gamma   90.00
#
_symmetry.space_group_name_H-M   'P 1'
#
loop_
_entity.id
_entity.type
_entity.pdbx_description
1 polymer ?
#
loop_
_entity_poly.entity_id
_entity_poly.type
_entity_poly.pdbx_seq_one_letter_code
_entity_poly.pdbx_strand_id
1 'polypeptide(L)'
;MHFPAGETVVEPPTQRQRLEDESVEEKSLKERLRNSWPQFNLSNDGGKDPSVSASALWSMLFDHDRAHEHCHTERWTVRSRFGAQNRFALCATFHSMAVVSDVDPPKEDSLLTHARVVNWSITDHETKKYYRFCASGDRAPALFSMLIAKKTIRNKPVMLQAVLEQFSREHLVLPDQLLDEVALTRLTELDVQYGKNTLKSTVSAAGRAPQLRIPKYSLHLEGVSNEHEENDLSREVRAVVDLTFMPRSVPPALDGVHGVVSTGNWEDDEFSYCLHHTRLLSGSLRVTRASDNLELARDLEVTRGSVWMEHSFGGVVPRSMEEARIVQALRHRRIAEETEHTLHDHCLIRLYDEEAQCVSITRFMTAETGTVTKCYATVHSAVSKEAIQHTSGVTMIDETDESYMSSETGVVYPTRWRVECPTHAGCRIELRLVATLANQEMITWLAQPSVWEGAVKVRGKVIKADGSVTEVSGDGFVTSRGRGKLQESNLFAMLHSIGSNAMKRAEVAAMESWEAIADGPGVVALSGLKEALKTQQFALNPSQQVLLAALFGTYGFIFHHPQEVEQVKRALQWCYNRWMTFYGASAINYRTLTLRAFMMQELCDVTHAKCATWIQKQAQALDIAVPVPYLVNSDVADSCVFAHPARSLLLQPPSTLEVAQIKALMTGTWIMDPEETEGSMNAVLLEQGVNVLLRSVRNNTVPTWVVHVNHESKKIVIDEATMLERRHFIIALDGTEWTWESISRGCVRSRSCILSGGRELYVETEVREGIERVWYQFQDGDQTMVQNIFYFTNRTTSKPVASCKRHFKIQLSLASPTSAKA
;
A
#
# COMPACT_ATOMS: atom_id res chain seq x y z
N MET A 1 27.49 -11.67 18.59
CA MET A 1 26.42 -10.72 18.97
C MET A 1 25.96 -11.07 20.37
N HIS A 2 25.86 -10.10 21.28
CA HIS A 2 25.45 -10.30 22.68
C HIS A 2 24.08 -9.67 22.94
N PHE A 3 23.30 -10.32 23.79
CA PHE A 3 21.98 -9.87 24.23
C PHE A 3 21.97 -9.69 25.74
N PRO A 4 21.27 -8.69 26.28
CA PRO A 4 21.21 -8.49 27.72
C PRO A 4 20.63 -9.72 28.42
N ALA A 5 21.18 -10.12 29.57
CA ALA A 5 20.56 -11.08 30.47
C ALA A 5 19.11 -10.65 30.76
N GLY A 6 18.16 -11.54 30.47
CA GLY A 6 16.75 -11.19 30.35
C GLY A 6 16.22 -10.41 31.55
N GLU A 7 15.77 -9.18 31.31
CA GLU A 7 14.67 -8.65 32.11
C GLU A 7 13.50 -9.59 31.87
N THR A 8 12.98 -10.19 32.94
CA THR A 8 11.68 -10.87 32.92
C THR A 8 10.72 -9.97 32.18
N VAL A 9 10.17 -10.46 31.06
CA VAL A 9 9.01 -9.85 30.43
C VAL A 9 8.03 -9.59 31.55
N VAL A 10 7.83 -8.32 31.92
CA VAL A 10 6.78 -7.96 32.86
C VAL A 10 5.52 -8.31 32.12
N GLU A 11 4.93 -9.46 32.47
CA GLU A 11 3.62 -9.83 31.99
C GLU A 11 2.71 -8.62 32.25
N PRO A 12 1.92 -8.20 31.24
CA PRO A 12 0.97 -7.11 31.45
C PRO A 12 0.11 -7.45 32.66
N PRO A 13 -0.31 -6.45 33.46
CA PRO A 13 -1.00 -6.69 34.72
C PRO A 13 -2.11 -7.73 34.55
N THR A 14 -2.19 -8.64 35.50
CA THR A 14 -3.01 -9.88 35.57
C THR A 14 -4.51 -9.71 35.26
N GLN A 15 -4.98 -8.48 35.05
CA GLN A 15 -6.30 -8.14 34.52
C GLN A 15 -6.46 -8.30 33.00
N ARG A 16 -5.39 -8.54 32.21
CA ARG A 16 -5.50 -8.94 30.78
C ARG A 16 -5.48 -10.46 30.53
N GLN A 17 -5.16 -11.29 31.51
CA GLN A 17 -5.12 -12.76 31.39
C GLN A 17 -6.49 -13.45 31.56
N ARG A 18 -7.59 -12.69 31.58
CA ARG A 18 -8.93 -13.26 31.55
C ARG A 18 -9.65 -12.77 30.29
N LEU A 19 -9.65 -13.66 29.29
CA LEU A 19 -10.38 -13.67 28.00
C LEU A 19 -9.44 -13.65 26.79
N GLU A 20 -8.97 -14.84 26.41
CA GLU A 20 -8.87 -15.38 25.03
C GLU A 20 -7.80 -16.49 25.00
N ASP A 21 -8.22 -17.75 24.98
CA ASP A 21 -7.33 -18.84 24.60
C ASP A 21 -6.96 -18.64 23.12
N GLU A 22 -5.69 -18.38 22.81
CA GLU A 22 -5.19 -18.32 21.44
C GLU A 22 -5.62 -19.59 20.68
N SER A 23 -6.25 -19.42 19.50
CA SER A 23 -6.73 -20.55 18.71
C SER A 23 -5.57 -21.42 18.21
N VAL A 24 -5.86 -22.69 17.88
CA VAL A 24 -4.85 -23.63 17.37
C VAL A 24 -4.22 -23.10 16.07
N GLU A 25 -5.04 -22.50 15.22
CA GLU A 25 -4.63 -21.90 13.96
C GLU A 25 -3.78 -20.64 14.17
N GLU A 26 -4.10 -19.80 15.16
CA GLU A 26 -3.26 -18.64 15.50
C GLU A 26 -1.87 -19.08 15.96
N LYS A 27 -1.79 -20.10 16.82
CA LYS A 27 -0.51 -20.69 17.25
C LYS A 27 0.27 -21.26 16.07
N SER A 28 -0.40 -22.00 15.20
CA SER A 28 0.20 -22.56 13.98
C SER A 28 0.76 -21.48 13.06
N LEU A 29 0.04 -20.37 12.86
CA LEU A 29 0.51 -19.23 12.07
C LEU A 29 1.75 -18.57 12.68
N LYS A 30 1.73 -18.33 14.00
CA LYS A 30 2.90 -17.79 14.73
C LYS A 30 4.12 -18.70 14.61
N GLU A 31 3.93 -20.00 14.77
CA GLU A 31 4.99 -20.99 14.62
C GLU A 31 5.53 -21.01 13.18
N ARG A 32 4.67 -20.99 12.16
CA ARG A 32 5.11 -20.96 10.76
C ARG A 32 5.91 -19.70 10.43
N LEU A 33 5.44 -18.53 10.90
CA LEU A 33 6.18 -17.27 10.74
C LEU A 33 7.56 -17.37 11.39
N ARG A 34 7.63 -17.80 12.65
CA ARG A 34 8.91 -17.93 13.38
C ARG A 34 9.84 -18.96 12.77
N ASN A 35 9.32 -20.10 12.30
CA ASN A 35 10.09 -21.15 11.64
C ASN A 35 10.64 -20.72 10.27
N SER A 36 10.06 -19.68 9.64
CA SER A 36 10.59 -19.11 8.40
C SER A 36 11.83 -18.23 8.61
N TRP A 37 12.12 -17.87 9.86
CA TRP A 37 13.26 -17.02 10.22
C TRP A 37 14.48 -17.83 10.64
N PRO A 38 15.69 -17.25 10.51
CA PRO A 38 16.92 -17.86 11.01
C PRO A 38 16.81 -18.24 12.48
N GLN A 39 17.14 -19.50 12.79
CA GLN A 39 17.19 -20.00 14.16
C GLN A 39 18.62 -20.00 14.68
N PHE A 40 18.85 -19.37 15.83
CA PHE A 40 20.17 -19.28 16.45
C PHE A 40 20.21 -20.04 17.78
N ASN A 41 21.23 -20.88 17.95
CA ASN A 41 21.55 -21.45 19.26
C ASN A 41 22.28 -20.39 20.09
N LEU A 42 21.64 -19.89 21.15
CA LEU A 42 22.26 -18.97 22.09
C LEU A 42 23.21 -19.73 23.01
N SER A 43 24.48 -19.33 23.05
CA SER A 43 25.45 -19.86 24.00
C SER A 43 25.17 -19.28 25.39
N ASN A 44 24.74 -20.12 26.34
CA ASN A 44 24.56 -19.75 27.75
C ASN A 44 25.70 -20.35 28.58
N ASP A 45 26.90 -19.76 28.49
CA ASP A 45 27.97 -20.09 29.43
C ASP A 45 27.69 -19.34 30.75
N GLY A 46 27.33 -20.09 31.79
CA GLY A 46 26.87 -19.58 33.09
C GLY A 46 27.73 -18.42 33.62
N GLY A 47 27.22 -17.20 33.46
CA GLY A 47 27.87 -15.95 33.86
C GLY A 47 28.05 -14.90 32.75
N LYS A 48 27.82 -15.24 31.48
CA LYS A 48 27.84 -14.29 30.35
C LYS A 48 26.47 -14.11 29.70
N ASP A 49 26.27 -12.93 29.13
CA ASP A 49 25.13 -12.57 28.29
C ASP A 49 24.96 -13.55 27.11
N PRO A 50 23.73 -14.01 26.80
CA PRO A 50 23.47 -14.89 25.67
C PRO A 50 24.06 -14.35 24.38
N SER A 51 24.69 -15.22 23.58
CA SER A 51 25.40 -14.78 22.38
C SER A 51 25.20 -15.67 21.15
N VAL A 52 25.32 -15.05 19.97
CA VAL A 52 25.36 -15.70 18.66
C VAL A 52 26.76 -15.58 18.07
N SER A 53 27.29 -16.70 17.59
CA SER A 53 28.63 -16.79 17.01
C SER A 53 28.74 -16.08 15.66
N ALA A 54 29.94 -15.59 15.33
CA ALA A 54 30.21 -14.95 14.05
C ALA A 54 29.95 -15.90 12.87
N SER A 55 30.28 -17.20 12.99
CA SER A 55 30.03 -18.18 11.92
C SER A 55 28.55 -18.36 11.62
N ALA A 56 27.69 -18.37 12.64
CA ALA A 56 26.24 -18.44 12.46
C ALA A 56 25.70 -17.21 11.74
N LEU A 57 26.17 -16.01 12.12
CA LEU A 57 25.79 -14.75 11.47
C LEU A 57 26.22 -14.68 10.00
N TRP A 58 27.40 -15.19 9.67
CA TRP A 58 27.84 -15.30 8.27
C TRP A 58 27.04 -16.31 7.48
N SER A 59 26.71 -17.48 8.05
CA SER A 59 25.85 -18.46 7.38
C SER A 59 24.48 -17.85 7.08
N MET A 60 23.87 -17.20 8.07
CA MET A 60 22.60 -16.49 7.92
C MET A 60 22.64 -15.52 6.75
N LEU A 61 23.71 -14.73 6.62
CA LEU A 61 23.84 -13.77 5.52
C LEU A 61 23.77 -14.48 4.14
N PHE A 62 24.51 -15.57 3.96
CA PHE A 62 24.53 -16.29 2.68
C PHE A 62 23.19 -16.94 2.34
N ASP A 63 22.49 -17.43 3.36
CA ASP A 63 21.23 -18.16 3.19
C ASP A 63 20.03 -17.21 3.02
N HIS A 64 20.13 -15.99 3.55
CA HIS A 64 19.02 -15.04 3.67
C HIS A 64 19.26 -13.69 3.00
N ASP A 65 20.35 -13.47 2.26
CA ASP A 65 20.46 -12.28 1.39
C ASP A 65 19.54 -12.33 0.18
N ARG A 66 19.17 -13.54 -0.27
CA ARG A 66 18.27 -13.79 -1.41
C ARG A 66 16.82 -13.44 -1.08
N ALA A 67 16.00 -13.30 -2.12
CA ALA A 67 14.57 -13.05 -1.97
C ALA A 67 13.85 -14.24 -1.31
N HIS A 68 12.84 -13.93 -0.50
CA HIS A 68 12.03 -14.91 0.22
C HIS A 68 10.64 -15.06 -0.42
N GLU A 69 10.29 -16.28 -0.82
CA GLU A 69 9.01 -16.55 -1.51
C GLU A 69 7.79 -16.51 -0.58
N HIS A 70 8.00 -16.71 0.73
CA HIS A 70 6.89 -16.98 1.66
C HIS A 70 6.60 -15.84 2.64
N CYS A 71 7.25 -14.68 2.51
CA CYS A 71 6.99 -13.51 3.35
C CYS A 71 5.94 -12.58 2.74
N HIS A 72 5.18 -11.90 3.59
CA HIS A 72 4.23 -10.88 3.15
C HIS A 72 4.95 -9.60 2.71
N THR A 73 6.06 -9.23 3.35
CA THR A 73 6.83 -8.01 3.08
C THR A 73 8.32 -8.32 3.12
N GLU A 74 9.08 -7.72 2.21
CA GLU A 74 10.53 -7.87 2.10
C GLU A 74 11.18 -6.59 1.54
N ARG A 75 12.26 -6.13 2.18
CA ARG A 75 12.91 -4.85 1.90
C ARG A 75 14.42 -4.96 1.95
N TRP A 76 15.09 -4.58 0.86
CA TRP A 76 16.53 -4.31 0.84
C TRP A 76 16.76 -2.81 0.81
N THR A 77 17.45 -2.29 1.82
CA THR A 77 17.74 -0.86 1.93
C THR A 77 19.24 -0.62 1.92
N VAL A 78 19.73 0.19 0.98
CA VAL A 78 21.13 0.59 0.86
C VAL A 78 21.24 2.08 1.11
N ARG A 79 22.10 2.47 2.04
CA ARG A 79 22.42 3.87 2.33
C ARG A 79 23.90 4.12 2.18
N SER A 80 24.29 5.25 1.60
CA SER A 80 25.71 5.55 1.38
C SER A 80 26.05 7.02 1.50
N ARG A 81 27.23 7.32 2.05
CA ARG A 81 27.91 8.62 1.92
C ARG A 81 29.13 8.40 1.03
N PHE A 82 29.23 9.14 -0.07
CA PHE A 82 30.27 8.91 -1.06
C PHE A 82 30.63 10.17 -1.85
N GLY A 83 31.65 10.03 -2.71
CA GLY A 83 32.23 11.10 -3.50
C GLY A 83 33.26 11.91 -2.73
N ALA A 84 33.89 12.87 -3.40
CA ALA A 84 34.88 13.75 -2.76
C ALA A 84 34.29 14.42 -1.51
N GLN A 85 34.98 14.29 -0.38
CA GLN A 85 34.54 14.83 0.93
C GLN A 85 33.12 14.41 1.35
N ASN A 86 32.64 13.24 0.91
CA ASN A 86 31.26 12.78 1.15
C ASN A 86 30.21 13.77 0.60
N ARG A 87 30.42 14.32 -0.60
CA ARG A 87 29.47 15.24 -1.25
C ARG A 87 28.07 14.66 -1.38
N PHE A 88 27.94 13.37 -1.66
CA PHE A 88 26.64 12.76 -1.95
C PHE A 88 26.17 11.86 -0.81
N ALA A 89 24.89 11.88 -0.52
CA ALA A 89 24.23 10.81 0.22
C ALA A 89 23.23 10.10 -0.70
N LEU A 90 23.14 8.77 -0.58
CA LEU A 90 22.17 7.93 -1.27
C LEU A 90 21.36 7.16 -0.24
N CYS A 91 20.05 7.08 -0.46
CA CYS A 91 19.16 6.10 0.14
C CYS A 91 18.43 5.38 -0.98
N ALA A 92 18.44 4.04 -0.98
CA ALA A 92 17.76 3.23 -1.99
C ALA A 92 17.08 2.04 -1.33
N THR A 93 15.80 1.82 -1.63
CA THR A 93 14.98 0.76 -1.07
C THR A 93 14.30 -0.01 -2.19
N PHE A 94 14.52 -1.31 -2.24
CA PHE A 94 13.75 -2.27 -3.04
C PHE A 94 12.75 -2.95 -2.11
N HIS A 95 11.45 -2.77 -2.36
CA HIS A 95 10.36 -3.30 -1.53
C HIS A 95 9.47 -4.23 -2.34
N SER A 96 9.23 -5.42 -1.80
CA SER A 96 8.26 -6.39 -2.29
C SER A 96 7.16 -6.61 -1.24
N MET A 97 5.90 -6.57 -1.65
CA MET A 97 4.75 -6.89 -0.81
C MET A 97 3.84 -7.91 -1.49
N ALA A 98 3.57 -9.04 -0.85
CA ALA A 98 2.68 -10.05 -1.36
C ALA A 98 1.21 -9.61 -1.29
N VAL A 99 0.49 -9.79 -2.39
CA VAL A 99 -0.96 -9.60 -2.49
C VAL A 99 -1.59 -10.98 -2.57
N VAL A 100 -2.23 -11.38 -1.48
CA VAL A 100 -2.75 -12.73 -1.25
C VAL A 100 -4.28 -12.67 -1.29
N SER A 101 -4.98 -13.67 -1.84
CA SER A 101 -6.45 -13.75 -1.80
C SER A 101 -6.95 -14.05 -0.37
N ASP A 102 -8.09 -13.47 0.04
CA ASP A 102 -8.68 -13.75 1.36
C ASP A 102 -9.63 -14.97 1.33
N VAL A 103 -10.04 -15.41 0.13
CA VAL A 103 -11.04 -16.48 -0.07
C VAL A 103 -10.48 -17.73 -0.72
N ASP A 104 -9.36 -17.61 -1.44
CA ASP A 104 -8.62 -18.76 -1.97
C ASP A 104 -7.13 -18.44 -1.88
N PRO A 105 -6.57 -18.45 -0.66
CA PRO A 105 -5.15 -18.17 -0.48
C PRO A 105 -4.32 -19.19 -1.27
N PRO A 106 -3.15 -18.76 -1.79
CA PRO A 106 -2.25 -19.63 -2.52
C PRO A 106 -1.80 -20.78 -1.61
N LYS A 107 -1.82 -21.99 -2.17
CA LYS A 107 -1.24 -23.18 -1.52
C LYS A 107 0.24 -22.95 -1.25
N GLU A 108 0.83 -23.79 -0.40
CA GLU A 108 2.22 -23.65 0.04
C GLU A 108 3.22 -23.56 -1.13
N ASP A 109 3.03 -24.41 -2.15
CA ASP A 109 3.88 -24.47 -3.35
C ASP A 109 3.53 -23.44 -4.45
N SER A 110 2.60 -22.51 -4.19
CA SER A 110 2.14 -21.54 -5.19
C SER A 110 2.92 -20.23 -5.12
N LEU A 111 3.38 -19.77 -6.29
CA LEU A 111 3.99 -18.46 -6.48
C LEU A 111 3.05 -17.34 -6.04
N LEU A 112 3.56 -16.40 -5.25
CA LEU A 112 2.83 -15.23 -4.79
C LEU A 112 2.86 -14.09 -5.83
N THR A 113 1.78 -13.32 -5.88
CA THR A 113 1.73 -12.07 -6.65
C THR A 113 2.24 -10.93 -5.78
N HIS A 114 3.25 -10.18 -6.24
CA HIS A 114 3.89 -9.13 -5.45
C HIS A 114 3.68 -7.74 -6.07
N ALA A 115 3.33 -6.76 -5.24
CA ALA A 115 3.55 -5.36 -5.53
C ALA A 115 5.05 -5.05 -5.29
N ARG A 116 5.74 -4.59 -6.33
CA ARG A 116 7.18 -4.31 -6.30
C ARG A 116 7.43 -2.83 -6.52
N VAL A 117 8.23 -2.24 -5.64
CA VAL A 117 8.51 -0.80 -5.61
C VAL A 117 10.00 -0.58 -5.40
N VAL A 118 10.59 0.36 -6.13
CA VAL A 118 11.92 0.88 -5.89
C VAL A 118 11.83 2.38 -5.63
N ASN A 119 12.37 2.80 -4.49
CA ASN A 119 12.44 4.20 -4.08
C ASN A 119 13.89 4.55 -3.78
N TRP A 120 14.40 5.62 -4.36
CA TRP A 120 15.75 6.07 -4.06
C TRP A 120 15.94 7.57 -4.19
N SER A 121 16.95 8.10 -3.53
CA SER A 121 17.22 9.53 -3.50
C SER A 121 18.70 9.86 -3.44
N ILE A 122 19.07 11.04 -3.94
CA ILE A 122 20.40 11.63 -3.85
C ILE A 122 20.31 12.97 -3.13
N THR A 123 21.05 13.12 -2.04
CA THR A 123 21.33 14.41 -1.39
C THR A 123 22.68 14.94 -1.89
N ASP A 124 22.66 15.99 -2.71
CA ASP A 124 23.85 16.73 -3.13
C ASP A 124 24.12 17.88 -2.15
N HIS A 125 25.17 17.74 -1.34
CA HIS A 125 25.52 18.70 -0.30
C HIS A 125 26.17 19.97 -0.84
N GLU A 126 26.75 19.92 -2.05
CA GLU A 126 27.38 21.07 -2.67
C GLU A 126 26.32 22.02 -3.23
N THR A 127 25.37 21.49 -3.99
CA THR A 127 24.27 22.27 -4.57
C THR A 127 23.06 22.41 -3.64
N LYS A 128 23.07 21.72 -2.50
CA LYS A 128 21.97 21.65 -1.52
C LYS A 128 20.65 21.21 -2.16
N LYS A 129 20.72 20.17 -2.99
CA LYS A 129 19.55 19.60 -3.69
C LYS A 129 19.28 18.19 -3.21
N TYR A 130 17.99 17.85 -3.14
CA TYR A 130 17.50 16.51 -2.88
C TYR A 130 16.74 16.05 -4.14
N TYR A 131 17.20 14.96 -4.73
CA TYR A 131 16.57 14.34 -5.90
C TYR A 131 15.97 13.01 -5.46
N ARG A 132 14.72 12.72 -5.80
CA ARG A 132 14.05 11.46 -5.46
C ARG A 132 13.45 10.81 -6.71
N PHE A 133 13.35 9.49 -6.65
CA PHE A 133 12.95 8.63 -7.74
C PHE A 133 12.13 7.48 -7.17
N CYS A 134 10.90 7.35 -7.64
CA CYS A 134 9.94 6.37 -7.15
C CYS A 134 9.32 5.64 -8.34
N ALA A 135 9.47 4.32 -8.38
CA ALA A 135 8.92 3.51 -9.45
C ALA A 135 8.33 2.20 -8.94
N SER A 136 7.20 1.80 -9.52
CA SER A 136 6.42 0.63 -9.14
C SER A 136 6.14 -0.26 -10.34
N GLY A 137 5.92 -1.55 -10.13
CA GLY A 137 5.56 -2.48 -11.22
C GLY A 137 4.37 -2.04 -12.06
N ASP A 138 4.29 -2.53 -13.29
CA ASP A 138 3.21 -2.31 -14.26
C ASP A 138 1.79 -2.49 -13.69
N ARG A 139 1.62 -3.44 -12.77
CA ARG A 139 0.34 -3.76 -12.10
C ARG A 139 0.06 -2.94 -10.85
N ALA A 140 0.88 -1.96 -10.51
CA ALA A 140 0.78 -1.21 -9.26
C ALA A 140 -0.60 -0.58 -9.02
N PRO A 141 -1.29 0.07 -9.99
CA PRO A 141 -2.62 0.66 -9.74
C PRO A 141 -3.64 -0.36 -9.18
N ALA A 142 -3.71 -1.54 -9.80
CA ALA A 142 -4.63 -2.60 -9.39
C ALA A 142 -4.19 -3.28 -8.07
N LEU A 143 -2.89 -3.53 -7.88
CA LEU A 143 -2.38 -4.15 -6.66
C LEU A 143 -2.50 -3.21 -5.45
N PHE A 144 -2.19 -1.92 -5.61
CA PHE A 144 -2.38 -0.92 -4.58
C PHE A 144 -3.86 -0.70 -4.25
N SER A 145 -4.75 -0.72 -5.25
CA SER A 145 -6.19 -0.70 -5.02
C SER A 145 -6.64 -1.87 -4.13
N MET A 146 -6.10 -3.07 -4.36
CA MET A 146 -6.39 -4.23 -3.52
C MET A 146 -5.83 -4.08 -2.10
N LEU A 147 -4.59 -3.60 -1.94
CA LEU A 147 -4.00 -3.35 -0.62
C LEU A 147 -4.78 -2.28 0.18
N ILE A 148 -5.32 -1.26 -0.49
CA ILE A 148 -6.23 -0.27 0.09
C ILE A 148 -7.54 -0.93 0.53
N ALA A 149 -8.17 -1.71 -0.35
CA ALA A 149 -9.45 -2.37 -0.05
C ALA A 149 -9.33 -3.36 1.13
N LYS A 150 -8.17 -4.01 1.28
CA LYS A 150 -7.83 -4.90 2.38
C LYS A 150 -7.36 -4.20 3.65
N LYS A 151 -7.25 -2.87 3.64
CA LYS A 151 -6.74 -2.04 4.76
C LYS A 151 -5.30 -2.37 5.18
N THR A 152 -4.52 -2.95 4.27
CA THR A 152 -3.07 -3.09 4.45
C THR A 152 -2.40 -1.73 4.31
N ILE A 153 -2.90 -0.89 3.39
CA ILE A 153 -2.57 0.53 3.31
C ILE A 153 -3.69 1.32 4.00
N ARG A 154 -3.34 2.11 5.02
CA ARG A 154 -4.31 2.86 5.84
C ARG A 154 -4.18 4.36 5.62
N ASN A 155 -5.31 5.02 5.44
CA ASN A 155 -5.43 6.47 5.48
C ASN A 155 -6.90 6.85 5.73
N LYS A 156 -7.22 8.15 5.73
CA LYS A 156 -8.61 8.62 5.79
C LYS A 156 -9.42 8.06 4.62
N PRO A 157 -10.67 7.61 4.84
CA PRO A 157 -11.49 7.01 3.78
C PRO A 157 -11.64 7.85 2.52
N VAL A 158 -11.79 9.17 2.64
CA VAL A 158 -11.91 10.08 1.48
C VAL A 158 -10.60 10.25 0.71
N MET A 159 -9.46 10.15 1.40
CA MET A 159 -8.15 10.17 0.74
C MET A 159 -7.94 8.91 -0.08
N LEU A 160 -8.26 7.74 0.50
CA LEU A 160 -8.20 6.46 -0.21
C LEU A 160 -9.15 6.44 -1.43
N GLN A 161 -10.32 7.05 -1.32
CA GLN A 161 -11.27 7.21 -2.42
C GLN A 161 -10.73 8.10 -3.56
N ALA A 162 -10.12 9.24 -3.23
CA ALA A 162 -9.49 10.11 -4.24
C ALA A 162 -8.32 9.40 -4.97
N VAL A 163 -7.60 8.53 -4.28
CA VAL A 163 -6.51 7.74 -4.87
C VAL A 163 -7.05 6.67 -5.81
N LEU A 164 -8.14 6.00 -5.44
CA LEU A 164 -8.78 5.04 -6.33
C LEU A 164 -9.29 5.69 -7.62
N GLU A 165 -9.75 6.95 -7.56
CA GLU A 165 -10.08 7.72 -8.77
C GLU A 165 -8.89 7.84 -9.72
N GLN A 166 -7.65 8.01 -9.21
CA GLN A 166 -6.43 8.01 -10.02
C GLN A 166 -6.07 6.61 -10.53
N PHE A 167 -6.06 5.61 -9.66
CA PHE A 167 -5.71 4.23 -10.04
C PHE A 167 -6.67 3.64 -11.08
N SER A 168 -7.96 4.00 -11.04
CA SER A 168 -8.93 3.58 -12.06
C SER A 168 -8.65 4.10 -13.47
N ARG A 169 -7.72 5.05 -13.61
CA ARG A 169 -7.24 5.61 -14.87
C ARG A 169 -5.81 5.16 -15.20
N GLU A 170 -5.31 4.15 -14.50
CA GLU A 170 -3.93 3.65 -14.59
C GLU A 170 -2.87 4.72 -14.26
N HIS A 171 -3.23 5.74 -13.48
CA HIS A 171 -2.29 6.77 -13.00
C HIS A 171 -1.90 6.51 -11.55
N LEU A 172 -0.60 6.53 -11.27
CA LEU A 172 -0.09 6.58 -9.89
C LEU A 172 -0.10 8.01 -9.35
N VAL A 173 0.08 8.15 -8.04
CA VAL A 173 0.17 9.47 -7.38
C VAL A 173 1.63 9.92 -7.44
N LEU A 174 1.87 11.14 -7.92
CA LEU A 174 3.23 11.68 -8.02
C LEU A 174 3.91 11.71 -6.63
N PRO A 175 5.22 11.39 -6.55
CA PRO A 175 6.15 11.16 -7.66
C PRO A 175 6.27 9.70 -8.12
N ASP A 176 5.39 8.79 -7.68
CA ASP A 176 5.45 7.38 -8.09
C ASP A 176 5.18 7.27 -9.61
N GLN A 177 6.02 6.48 -10.28
CA GLN A 177 5.92 6.16 -11.70
C GLN A 177 5.81 4.65 -11.92
N LEU A 178 5.40 4.23 -13.11
CA LEU A 178 5.52 2.83 -13.51
C LEU A 178 6.96 2.54 -13.91
N LEU A 179 7.42 1.31 -13.65
CA LEU A 179 8.71 0.83 -14.12
C LEU A 179 8.71 0.69 -15.65
N ASP A 180 9.81 1.10 -16.27
CA ASP A 180 10.02 0.97 -17.73
C ASP A 180 10.12 -0.51 -18.17
N GLU A 181 10.53 -1.40 -17.27
CA GLU A 181 10.70 -2.84 -17.52
C GLU A 181 10.13 -3.67 -16.36
N VAL A 182 9.87 -4.96 -16.62
CA VAL A 182 9.26 -5.86 -15.64
C VAL A 182 10.19 -6.06 -14.44
N ALA A 183 9.59 -6.06 -13.25
CA ALA A 183 10.31 -6.34 -12.00
C ALA A 183 10.52 -7.85 -11.79
N LEU A 184 11.77 -8.26 -11.57
CA LEU A 184 12.21 -9.64 -11.41
C LEU A 184 13.05 -9.81 -10.14
N THR A 185 12.92 -10.97 -9.49
CA THR A 185 13.72 -11.38 -8.33
C THR A 185 14.14 -12.84 -8.47
N ARG A 186 15.41 -13.16 -8.18
CA ARG A 186 15.87 -14.55 -8.09
C ARG A 186 15.76 -15.07 -6.66
N LEU A 187 15.35 -16.33 -6.51
CA LEU A 187 15.19 -17.00 -5.20
C LEU A 187 16.46 -17.76 -4.76
N THR A 188 17.43 -17.94 -5.65
CA THR A 188 18.66 -18.72 -5.38
C THR A 188 19.83 -17.85 -4.96
N GLU A 189 19.79 -16.56 -5.27
CA GLU A 189 20.85 -15.58 -5.04
C GLU A 189 20.22 -14.20 -4.87
N LEU A 190 20.97 -13.24 -4.32
CA LEU A 190 20.53 -11.85 -4.33
C LEU A 190 20.72 -11.29 -5.75
N ASP A 191 19.63 -11.26 -6.51
CA ASP A 191 19.51 -10.58 -7.80
C ASP A 191 18.10 -9.99 -7.90
N VAL A 192 17.99 -8.72 -7.52
CA VAL A 192 16.76 -7.91 -7.58
C VAL A 192 16.89 -6.96 -8.76
N GLN A 193 15.91 -6.96 -9.67
CA GLN A 193 15.89 -6.13 -10.87
C GLN A 193 14.52 -5.49 -11.02
N TYR A 194 14.36 -4.24 -10.59
CA TYR A 194 13.12 -3.48 -10.68
C TYR A 194 13.28 -2.41 -11.77
N GLY A 195 12.84 -2.76 -12.98
CA GLY A 195 13.18 -1.99 -14.16
C GLY A 195 14.69 -2.01 -14.39
N LYS A 196 15.27 -0.83 -14.64
CA LYS A 196 16.71 -0.65 -14.75
C LYS A 196 17.45 -0.66 -13.41
N ASN A 197 16.73 -0.61 -12.28
CA ASN A 197 17.36 -0.56 -10.96
C ASN A 197 17.70 -1.98 -10.51
N THR A 198 18.96 -2.26 -10.16
CA THR A 198 19.40 -3.60 -9.78
C THR A 198 20.25 -3.62 -8.51
N LEU A 199 20.06 -4.67 -7.69
CA LEU A 199 20.91 -5.01 -6.55
C LEU A 199 21.30 -6.48 -6.66
N LYS A 200 22.61 -6.75 -6.80
CA LYS A 200 23.14 -8.09 -7.03
C LYS A 200 24.27 -8.42 -6.07
N SER A 201 24.32 -9.67 -5.59
CA SER A 201 25.51 -10.20 -4.91
C SER A 201 26.28 -11.14 -5.84
N THR A 202 27.61 -11.13 -5.71
CA THR A 202 28.51 -12.08 -6.35
C THR A 202 29.41 -12.68 -5.30
N VAL A 203 29.46 -14.00 -5.27
CA VAL A 203 30.37 -14.76 -4.40
C VAL A 203 31.55 -15.21 -5.26
N SER A 204 32.75 -14.74 -4.95
CA SER A 204 33.93 -15.04 -5.77
C SER A 204 34.21 -16.55 -5.82
N ALA A 205 34.08 -17.15 -7.00
CA ALA A 205 34.31 -18.57 -7.24
C ALA A 205 35.73 -18.79 -7.78
N ALA A 206 36.77 -18.89 -6.92
CA ALA A 206 38.03 -19.55 -7.28
C ALA A 206 39.01 -19.74 -6.10
N GLY A 207 39.30 -21.00 -5.76
CA GLY A 207 40.68 -21.47 -5.62
C GLY A 207 41.53 -21.10 -4.40
N ARG A 208 40.96 -20.67 -3.26
CA ARG A 208 41.73 -20.57 -2.00
C ARG A 208 40.97 -21.20 -0.83
N ALA A 209 41.73 -21.57 0.20
CA ALA A 209 41.32 -22.22 1.46
C ALA A 209 39.96 -21.71 2.01
N PRO A 210 39.25 -22.49 2.88
CA PRO A 210 37.89 -22.19 3.35
C PRO A 210 37.75 -20.95 4.26
N GLN A 211 38.62 -19.95 4.10
CA GLN A 211 38.48 -18.63 4.69
C GLN A 211 37.25 -17.92 4.10
N LEU A 212 36.38 -17.43 4.99
CA LEU A 212 35.13 -16.71 4.75
C LEU A 212 34.97 -16.10 3.34
N ARG A 213 34.02 -16.64 2.57
CA ARG A 213 33.62 -16.12 1.26
C ARG A 213 32.83 -14.82 1.39
N ILE A 214 33.47 -13.68 1.65
CA ILE A 214 32.76 -12.40 1.81
C ILE A 214 32.07 -12.00 0.49
N PRO A 215 30.76 -11.70 0.49
CA PRO A 215 30.04 -11.34 -0.72
C PRO A 215 30.43 -9.94 -1.22
N LYS A 216 30.41 -9.77 -2.54
CA LYS A 216 30.58 -8.48 -3.21
C LYS A 216 29.24 -8.06 -3.81
N TYR A 217 28.78 -6.86 -3.48
CA TYR A 217 27.51 -6.33 -3.97
C TYR A 217 27.73 -5.31 -5.09
N SER A 218 26.80 -5.30 -6.04
CA SER A 218 26.72 -4.31 -7.12
C SER A 218 25.31 -3.71 -7.11
N LEU A 219 25.23 -2.40 -6.95
CA LEU A 219 24.02 -1.60 -7.03
C LEU A 219 24.10 -0.74 -8.28
N HIS A 220 23.05 -0.78 -9.11
CA HIS A 220 22.87 0.11 -10.24
C HIS A 220 21.48 0.76 -10.11
N LEU A 221 21.41 2.08 -10.21
CA LEU A 221 20.17 2.84 -10.16
C LEU A 221 20.12 3.77 -11.36
N GLU A 222 18.99 3.78 -12.06
CA GLU A 222 18.70 4.69 -13.16
C GLU A 222 17.24 5.12 -13.07
N GLY A 223 16.99 6.42 -13.23
CA GLY A 223 15.65 6.96 -13.13
C GLY A 223 15.54 8.40 -13.61
N VAL A 224 14.30 8.80 -13.86
CA VAL A 224 13.89 10.17 -14.14
C VAL A 224 12.98 10.62 -13.00
N SER A 225 13.22 11.80 -12.44
CA SER A 225 12.30 12.37 -11.46
C SER A 225 10.98 12.73 -12.13
N ASN A 226 9.89 12.73 -11.36
CA ASN A 226 8.58 13.14 -11.83
C ASN A 226 7.83 13.83 -10.69
N GLU A 227 8.22 15.07 -10.43
CA GLU A 227 7.76 15.83 -9.27
C GLU A 227 6.57 16.72 -9.59
N HIS A 228 6.38 17.07 -10.86
CA HIS A 228 5.47 18.15 -11.27
C HIS A 228 4.37 17.66 -12.20
N GLU A 229 3.14 18.13 -11.97
CA GLU A 229 1.94 17.78 -12.75
C GLU A 229 1.98 18.22 -14.22
N GLU A 230 2.88 19.15 -14.60
CA GLU A 230 2.92 19.79 -15.92
C GLU A 230 3.72 19.01 -16.99
N ASN A 231 4.23 17.81 -16.69
CA ASN A 231 5.12 17.03 -17.58
C ASN A 231 6.28 17.85 -18.18
N ASP A 232 6.77 18.85 -17.45
CA ASP A 232 7.86 19.72 -17.89
C ASP A 232 9.21 19.12 -17.52
N LEU A 233 9.81 18.40 -18.47
CA LEU A 233 11.12 17.77 -18.32
C LEU A 233 12.26 18.77 -18.04
N SER A 234 12.07 20.08 -18.23
CA SER A 234 13.09 21.08 -17.88
C SER A 234 13.25 21.26 -16.36
N ARG A 235 12.23 20.85 -15.60
CA ARG A 235 12.20 20.86 -14.13
C ARG A 235 12.58 19.51 -13.51
N GLU A 236 12.69 18.47 -14.34
CA GLU A 236 13.04 17.12 -13.94
C GLU A 236 14.52 16.79 -14.20
N VAL A 237 15.01 15.76 -13.51
CA VAL A 237 16.39 15.28 -13.64
C VAL A 237 16.41 13.79 -13.99
N ARG A 238 17.43 13.39 -14.73
CA ARG A 238 17.83 11.99 -14.91
C ARG A 238 19.06 11.74 -14.06
N ALA A 239 19.07 10.64 -13.31
CA ALA A 239 20.22 10.24 -12.53
C ALA A 239 20.60 8.78 -12.78
N VAL A 240 21.91 8.52 -12.76
CA VAL A 240 22.50 7.19 -12.81
C VAL A 240 23.50 7.07 -11.66
N VAL A 241 23.41 5.98 -10.90
CA VAL A 241 24.30 5.66 -9.78
C VAL A 241 24.77 4.22 -9.90
N ASP A 242 26.08 4.02 -9.86
CA ASP A 242 26.69 2.70 -9.73
C ASP A 242 27.47 2.65 -8.43
N LEU A 243 27.22 1.67 -7.57
CA LEU A 243 28.05 1.41 -6.38
C LEU A 243 28.44 -0.06 -6.34
N THR A 244 29.70 -0.32 -6.06
CA THR A 244 30.22 -1.66 -5.78
C THR A 244 30.84 -1.67 -4.39
N PHE A 245 30.37 -2.55 -3.51
CA PHE A 245 30.77 -2.56 -2.10
C PHE A 245 30.85 -3.97 -1.52
N MET A 246 31.51 -4.10 -0.36
CA MET A 246 31.59 -5.38 0.37
C MET A 246 31.80 -5.16 1.87
N PRO A 247 31.41 -6.12 2.74
CA PRO A 247 31.71 -6.08 4.17
C PRO A 247 33.22 -6.08 4.47
N ARG A 248 33.64 -5.43 5.57
CA ARG A 248 35.03 -5.36 6.06
C ARG A 248 35.42 -6.58 6.92
N SER A 249 34.92 -7.78 6.59
CA SER A 249 35.11 -9.00 7.39
C SER A 249 34.57 -8.89 8.83
N VAL A 250 33.59 -8.02 9.05
CA VAL A 250 32.80 -7.91 10.28
C VAL A 250 31.42 -8.54 9.99
N PRO A 251 30.92 -9.46 10.84
CA PRO A 251 29.65 -10.15 10.59
C PRO A 251 28.47 -9.16 10.56
N PRO A 252 27.29 -9.53 10.01
CA PRO A 252 26.09 -8.73 10.16
C PRO A 252 25.68 -8.61 11.63
N ALA A 253 24.99 -7.53 11.97
CA ALA A 253 24.34 -7.37 13.26
C ALA A 253 22.82 -7.52 13.11
N LEU A 254 22.19 -8.26 14.01
CA LEU A 254 20.73 -8.39 14.02
C LEU A 254 20.10 -7.11 14.60
N ASP A 255 18.93 -6.74 14.09
CA ASP A 255 18.12 -5.64 14.62
C ASP A 255 16.93 -6.17 15.43
N GLY A 256 16.28 -5.33 16.23
CA GLY A 256 15.19 -5.77 17.09
C GLY A 256 15.61 -6.88 18.05
N VAL A 257 14.67 -7.53 18.72
CA VAL A 257 14.98 -8.55 19.74
C VAL A 257 15.38 -9.84 19.04
N HIS A 258 16.67 -10.20 19.08
CA HIS A 258 17.23 -11.38 18.40
C HIS A 258 16.97 -11.44 16.88
N GLY A 259 16.92 -10.29 16.20
CA GLY A 259 16.58 -10.22 14.78
C GLY A 259 15.12 -9.86 14.52
N VAL A 260 14.25 -9.91 15.52
CA VAL A 260 12.80 -9.66 15.33
C VAL A 260 12.45 -8.21 15.65
N VAL A 261 12.02 -7.49 14.62
CA VAL A 261 11.48 -6.14 14.71
C VAL A 261 9.96 -6.23 14.78
N SER A 262 9.40 -5.89 15.95
CA SER A 262 7.96 -5.94 16.20
C SER A 262 7.39 -4.54 16.45
N THR A 263 6.25 -4.28 15.81
CA THR A 263 5.40 -3.10 16.04
C THR A 263 4.40 -3.31 17.19
N GLY A 264 4.42 -4.47 17.84
CA GLY A 264 3.39 -4.93 18.79
C GLY A 264 2.35 -5.86 18.14
N ASN A 265 2.36 -5.97 16.81
CA ASN A 265 1.48 -6.82 16.04
C ASN A 265 2.24 -7.99 15.39
N TRP A 266 2.11 -9.19 15.95
CA TRP A 266 2.95 -10.33 15.55
C TRP A 266 2.82 -10.73 14.07
N GLU A 267 1.67 -10.50 13.43
CA GLU A 267 1.42 -10.82 12.03
C GLU A 267 2.14 -9.90 11.06
N ASP A 268 2.66 -8.78 11.56
CA ASP A 268 3.45 -7.80 10.82
C ASP A 268 4.93 -7.79 11.28
N ASP A 269 5.32 -8.70 12.18
CA ASP A 269 6.71 -8.81 12.63
C ASP A 269 7.64 -9.18 11.47
N GLU A 270 8.83 -8.60 11.48
CA GLU A 270 9.87 -8.82 10.47
C GLU A 270 11.16 -9.32 11.13
N PHE A 271 11.87 -10.20 10.44
CA PHE A 271 13.27 -10.48 10.73
C PHE A 271 14.15 -9.47 10.01
N SER A 272 15.12 -8.88 10.71
CA SER A 272 15.96 -7.80 10.18
C SER A 272 17.42 -7.91 10.64
N TYR A 273 18.35 -7.62 9.72
CA TYR A 273 19.77 -7.48 10.01
C TYR A 273 20.41 -6.36 9.18
N CYS A 274 21.55 -5.86 9.68
CA CYS A 274 22.28 -4.76 9.09
C CYS A 274 23.77 -5.08 8.89
N LEU A 275 24.28 -4.72 7.72
CA LEU A 275 25.70 -4.67 7.37
C LEU A 275 26.21 -3.24 7.60
N HIS A 276 26.58 -2.93 8.85
CA HIS A 276 27.12 -1.61 9.20
C HIS A 276 28.48 -1.33 8.60
N HIS A 277 29.36 -2.33 8.62
CA HIS A 277 30.79 -2.18 8.35
C HIS A 277 31.15 -2.59 6.94
N THR A 278 30.61 -1.86 5.96
CA THR A 278 30.95 -2.10 4.55
C THR A 278 31.89 -1.03 4.00
N ARG A 279 32.67 -1.42 2.99
CA ARG A 279 33.55 -0.53 2.24
C ARG A 279 33.06 -0.40 0.82
N LEU A 280 33.06 0.83 0.31
CA LEU A 280 32.93 1.08 -1.11
C LEU A 280 34.22 0.68 -1.82
N LEU A 281 34.11 -0.03 -2.94
CA LEU A 281 35.23 -0.44 -3.78
C LEU A 281 35.37 0.47 -5.00
N SER A 282 34.25 0.79 -5.62
CA SER A 282 34.15 1.70 -6.77
C SER A 282 32.72 2.23 -6.86
N GLY A 283 32.54 3.35 -7.53
CA GLY A 283 31.23 3.86 -7.87
C GLY A 283 31.27 5.01 -8.85
N SER A 284 30.10 5.36 -9.35
CA SER A 284 29.86 6.46 -10.27
C SER A 284 28.52 7.12 -9.95
N LEU A 285 28.41 8.43 -10.22
CA LEU A 285 27.19 9.20 -10.16
C LEU A 285 27.17 10.18 -11.31
N ARG A 286 26.01 10.29 -11.96
CA ARG A 286 25.72 11.34 -12.92
C ARG A 286 24.28 11.83 -12.73
N VAL A 287 24.10 13.14 -12.62
CA VAL A 287 22.79 13.81 -12.59
C VAL A 287 22.75 14.83 -13.72
N THR A 288 21.70 14.75 -14.54
CA THR A 288 21.50 15.61 -15.72
C THR A 288 20.08 16.14 -15.74
N ARG A 289 19.85 17.30 -16.34
CA ARG A 289 18.48 17.79 -16.59
C ARG A 289 17.80 16.93 -17.64
N ALA A 290 16.55 16.55 -17.41
CA ALA A 290 15.86 15.56 -18.23
C ALA A 290 15.52 16.06 -19.64
N SER A 291 15.36 17.37 -19.84
CA SER A 291 15.01 17.97 -21.13
C SER A 291 16.13 17.99 -22.17
N ASP A 292 17.37 18.25 -21.74
CA ASP A 292 18.49 18.54 -22.65
C ASP A 292 19.82 17.90 -22.24
N ASN A 293 19.80 17.04 -21.23
CA ASN A 293 20.97 16.35 -20.68
C ASN A 293 22.07 17.29 -20.16
N LEU A 294 21.74 18.53 -19.77
CA LEU A 294 22.68 19.41 -19.09
C LEU A 294 23.19 18.74 -17.81
N GLU A 295 24.51 18.59 -17.68
CA GLU A 295 25.13 17.95 -16.51
C GLU A 295 25.05 18.86 -15.29
N LEU A 296 24.33 18.41 -14.26
CA LEU A 296 24.09 19.16 -13.02
C LEU A 296 25.06 18.72 -11.92
N ALA A 297 25.37 17.42 -11.87
CA ALA A 297 26.37 16.85 -10.96
C ALA A 297 27.01 15.60 -11.58
N ARG A 298 28.29 15.37 -11.28
CA ARG A 298 29.05 14.22 -11.78
C ARG A 298 30.16 13.84 -10.82
N ASP A 299 30.33 12.54 -10.61
CA ASP A 299 31.51 11.94 -9.99
C ASP A 299 31.69 10.53 -10.56
N LEU A 300 32.65 10.31 -11.46
CA LEU A 300 32.79 9.03 -12.18
C LEU A 300 33.77 8.04 -11.54
N GLU A 301 34.59 8.51 -10.59
CA GLU A 301 35.66 7.70 -10.00
C GLU A 301 35.57 7.72 -8.47
N VAL A 302 34.44 7.24 -7.96
CA VAL A 302 34.19 7.17 -6.53
C VAL A 302 34.95 5.97 -5.95
N THR A 303 36.06 6.23 -5.26
CA THR A 303 36.89 5.19 -4.61
C THR A 303 36.79 5.17 -3.09
N ARG A 304 36.02 6.10 -2.51
CA ARG A 304 35.84 6.25 -1.06
C ARG A 304 34.37 6.50 -0.73
N GLY A 305 33.93 5.88 0.36
CA GLY A 305 32.59 6.06 0.89
C GLY A 305 32.26 5.07 2.00
N SER A 306 31.20 5.37 2.73
CA SER A 306 30.54 4.48 3.67
C SER A 306 29.27 3.94 3.04
N VAL A 307 28.99 2.67 3.28
CA VAL A 307 27.71 2.04 2.91
C VAL A 307 27.14 1.35 4.15
N TRP A 308 25.82 1.36 4.26
CA TRP A 308 25.03 0.50 5.13
C TRP A 308 24.07 -0.27 4.23
N MET A 309 23.84 -1.54 4.55
CA MET A 309 22.84 -2.34 3.88
C MET A 309 22.00 -3.06 4.93
N GLU A 310 20.70 -2.90 4.83
CA GLU A 310 19.72 -3.56 5.68
C GLU A 310 18.86 -4.49 4.84
N HIS A 311 18.50 -5.62 5.42
CA HIS A 311 17.54 -6.54 4.84
C HIS A 311 16.51 -6.90 5.90
N SER A 312 15.24 -6.66 5.60
CA SER A 312 14.12 -7.00 6.48
C SER A 312 13.07 -7.80 5.70
N PHE A 313 12.58 -8.90 6.26
CA PHE A 313 11.55 -9.74 5.65
C PHE A 313 10.66 -10.39 6.71
N GLY A 314 9.38 -10.53 6.41
CA GLY A 314 8.43 -11.16 7.33
C GLY A 314 6.98 -10.88 7.00
N GLY A 315 6.16 -10.85 8.05
CA GLY A 315 4.71 -10.78 7.96
C GLY A 315 4.06 -12.08 7.48
N VAL A 316 2.85 -12.35 7.99
CA VAL A 316 2.13 -13.59 7.73
C VAL A 316 1.52 -13.63 6.32
N VAL A 317 1.77 -14.74 5.62
CA VAL A 317 1.05 -15.12 4.41
C VAL A 317 0.08 -16.26 4.75
N PRO A 318 -1.24 -16.05 4.67
CA PRO A 318 -2.21 -17.13 4.85
C PRO A 318 -2.15 -18.11 3.68
N ARG A 319 -2.31 -19.40 3.98
CA ARG A 319 -2.23 -20.55 3.05
C ARG A 319 -3.51 -21.39 3.05
N SER A 320 -4.46 -21.09 3.92
CA SER A 320 -5.81 -21.66 3.94
C SER A 320 -6.87 -20.58 4.19
N MET A 321 -8.12 -20.88 3.83
CA MET A 321 -9.26 -19.99 4.07
C MET A 321 -9.43 -19.67 5.56
N GLU A 322 -9.20 -20.64 6.43
CA GLU A 322 -9.27 -20.50 7.88
C GLU A 322 -8.23 -19.51 8.39
N GLU A 323 -6.99 -19.62 7.92
CA GLU A 323 -5.91 -18.69 8.27
C GLU A 323 -6.19 -17.27 7.78
N ALA A 324 -6.67 -17.13 6.53
CA ALA A 324 -7.02 -15.82 5.98
C ALA A 324 -8.13 -15.14 6.80
N ARG A 325 -9.15 -15.89 7.23
CA ARG A 325 -10.20 -15.39 8.11
C ARG A 325 -9.66 -14.91 9.45
N ILE A 326 -8.74 -15.67 10.05
CA ILE A 326 -8.14 -15.30 11.34
C ILE A 326 -7.33 -14.02 11.20
N VAL A 327 -6.44 -13.94 10.21
CA VAL A 327 -5.64 -12.73 9.97
C VAL A 327 -6.53 -11.52 9.71
N GLN A 328 -7.59 -11.68 8.91
CA GLN A 328 -8.55 -10.60 8.64
C GLN A 328 -9.29 -10.17 9.92
N ALA A 329 -9.78 -11.12 10.72
CA ALA A 329 -10.48 -10.85 11.97
C ALA A 329 -9.58 -10.15 12.99
N LEU A 330 -8.33 -10.60 13.13
CA LEU A 330 -7.31 -9.97 13.98
C LEU A 330 -7.06 -8.53 13.56
N ARG A 331 -6.83 -8.28 12.27
CA ARG A 331 -6.62 -6.92 11.74
C ARG A 331 -7.82 -6.02 11.98
N HIS A 332 -9.04 -6.51 11.75
CA HIS A 332 -10.26 -5.75 12.01
C HIS A 332 -10.44 -5.39 13.47
N ARG A 333 -10.21 -6.35 14.38
CA ARG A 333 -10.29 -6.12 15.82
C ARG A 333 -9.28 -5.07 16.26
N ARG A 334 -8.02 -5.18 15.83
CA ARG A 334 -6.96 -4.23 16.19
C ARG A 334 -7.24 -2.83 15.67
N ILE A 335 -7.77 -2.69 14.46
CA ILE A 335 -8.21 -1.38 13.94
C ILE A 335 -9.34 -0.78 14.80
N ALA A 336 -10.25 -1.61 15.32
CA ALA A 336 -11.33 -1.13 16.19
C ALA A 336 -10.84 -0.77 17.60
N GLU A 337 -9.77 -1.42 18.07
CA GLU A 337 -9.14 -1.19 19.38
C GLU A 337 -8.04 -0.11 19.35
N GLU A 338 -7.53 0.26 18.17
CA GLU A 338 -6.48 1.25 18.00
C GLU A 338 -6.97 2.65 18.42
N THR A 339 -6.61 3.07 19.63
CA THR A 339 -6.94 4.39 20.17
C THR A 339 -5.89 5.45 19.84
N GLU A 340 -4.63 5.05 19.63
CA GLU A 340 -3.50 5.92 19.30
C GLU A 340 -2.66 5.26 18.21
N HIS A 341 -2.26 6.02 17.19
CA HIS A 341 -1.46 5.48 16.10
C HIS A 341 0.00 5.39 16.51
N THR A 342 0.65 4.26 16.26
CA THR A 342 2.09 4.12 16.56
C THR A 342 2.94 4.50 15.34
N LEU A 343 3.86 5.43 15.53
CA LEU A 343 4.92 5.78 14.59
C LEU A 343 6.24 5.19 15.06
N HIS A 344 7.17 4.98 14.12
CA HIS A 344 8.54 4.64 14.45
C HIS A 344 9.53 5.51 13.67
N ASP A 345 10.64 5.81 14.32
CA ASP A 345 11.82 6.38 13.69
C ASP A 345 12.97 5.38 13.83
N HIS A 346 13.83 5.34 12.81
CA HIS A 346 14.99 4.49 12.77
C HIS A 346 16.22 5.31 12.37
N CYS A 347 17.36 5.12 13.03
CA CYS A 347 18.59 5.77 12.63
C CYS A 347 19.80 4.84 12.61
N LEU A 348 20.69 5.11 11.66
CA LEU A 348 21.98 4.46 11.49
C LEU A 348 23.08 5.49 11.69
N ILE A 349 24.01 5.21 12.59
CA ILE A 349 25.09 6.12 12.97
C ILE A 349 26.41 5.40 12.79
N ARG A 350 27.43 6.10 12.29
CA ARG A 350 28.84 5.68 12.34
C ARG A 350 29.66 6.75 12.99
N LEU A 351 30.41 6.38 14.02
CA LEU A 351 31.34 7.24 14.72
C LEU A 351 32.74 7.14 14.12
N TYR A 352 33.45 8.26 14.15
CA TYR A 352 34.86 8.41 13.81
C TYR A 352 35.70 8.37 15.08
N ASP A 353 35.51 7.31 15.85
CA ASP A 353 36.25 6.99 17.07
C ASP A 353 37.23 5.84 16.85
N GLU A 354 38.01 5.50 17.88
CA GLU A 354 39.04 4.46 17.80
C GLU A 354 38.45 3.06 17.54
N GLU A 355 37.24 2.81 18.05
CA GLU A 355 36.49 1.56 17.88
C GLU A 355 35.74 1.48 16.53
N ALA A 356 35.68 2.61 15.81
CA ALA A 356 34.84 2.82 14.63
C ALA A 356 33.42 2.28 14.85
N GLN A 357 32.76 2.70 15.93
CA GLN A 357 31.46 2.18 16.33
C GLN A 357 30.37 2.53 15.32
N CYS A 358 29.47 1.59 15.05
CA CYS A 358 28.20 1.83 14.38
C CYS A 358 27.04 1.58 15.34
N VAL A 359 26.01 2.41 15.27
CA VAL A 359 24.84 2.35 16.16
C VAL A 359 23.58 2.39 15.31
N SER A 360 22.72 1.38 15.47
CA SER A 360 21.33 1.40 14.99
C SER A 360 20.41 1.69 16.16
N ILE A 361 19.44 2.59 16.00
CA ILE A 361 18.42 2.84 17.02
C ILE A 361 17.06 2.84 16.35
N THR A 362 16.10 2.17 16.99
CA THR A 362 14.70 2.25 16.61
C THR A 362 13.89 2.70 17.82
N ARG A 363 13.08 3.75 17.63
CA ARG A 363 12.11 4.21 18.63
C ARG A 363 10.69 4.11 18.09
N PHE A 364 9.77 3.77 18.98
CA PHE A 364 8.33 3.74 18.74
C PHE A 364 7.67 4.81 19.60
N MET A 365 6.66 5.45 19.05
CA MET A 365 5.96 6.54 19.71
C MET A 365 4.53 6.70 19.23
N THR A 366 3.72 7.35 20.05
CA THR A 366 2.34 7.71 19.70
C THR A 366 2.34 8.89 18.71
N ALA A 367 1.53 8.82 17.66
CA ALA A 367 1.47 9.84 16.62
C ALA A 367 0.89 11.16 17.14
N GLU A 368 -0.04 11.06 18.10
CA GLU A 368 -0.81 12.17 18.64
C GLU A 368 -0.03 12.97 19.68
N THR A 369 0.69 12.29 20.59
CA THR A 369 1.42 12.95 21.69
C THR A 369 2.93 12.94 21.52
N GLY A 370 3.48 12.13 20.60
CA GLY A 370 4.92 11.94 20.44
C GLY A 370 5.57 11.19 21.62
N THR A 371 4.76 10.54 22.46
CA THR A 371 5.26 9.83 23.65
C THR A 371 5.99 8.57 23.21
N VAL A 372 7.25 8.43 23.61
CA VAL A 372 8.06 7.25 23.30
C VAL A 372 7.59 6.06 24.12
N THR A 373 7.17 4.99 23.46
CA THR A 373 6.68 3.74 24.09
C THR A 373 7.77 2.68 24.17
N LYS A 374 8.69 2.65 23.21
CA LYS A 374 9.80 1.68 23.15
C LYS A 374 11.00 2.32 22.44
N CYS A 375 12.21 2.06 22.91
CA CYS A 375 13.44 2.49 22.27
C CYS A 375 14.51 1.41 22.50
N TYR A 376 15.18 0.96 21.44
CA TYR A 376 16.28 0.02 21.54
C TYR A 376 17.40 0.39 20.57
N ALA A 377 18.59 -0.11 20.86
CA ALA A 377 19.78 0.13 20.07
C ALA A 377 20.59 -1.15 19.84
N THR A 378 21.30 -1.19 18.73
CA THR A 378 22.37 -2.16 18.47
C THR A 378 23.66 -1.39 18.23
N VAL A 379 24.68 -1.64 19.06
CA VAL A 379 26.01 -1.01 18.98
C VAL A 379 26.99 -2.04 18.47
N HIS A 380 27.78 -1.69 17.45
CA HIS A 380 28.63 -2.63 16.72
C HIS A 380 30.03 -2.04 16.48
N SER A 381 31.04 -2.60 17.15
CA SER A 381 32.44 -2.19 16.99
C SER A 381 33.11 -2.92 15.84
N ALA A 382 33.87 -2.19 15.02
CA ALA A 382 34.67 -2.79 13.95
C ALA A 382 35.93 -3.48 14.49
N VAL A 383 36.43 -3.04 15.65
CA VAL A 383 37.65 -3.53 16.28
C VAL A 383 37.39 -4.85 16.99
N SER A 384 36.40 -4.89 17.90
CA SER A 384 36.02 -6.13 18.58
C SER A 384 35.26 -7.10 17.67
N LYS A 385 34.62 -6.57 16.61
CA LYS A 385 33.70 -7.31 15.72
C LYS A 385 32.47 -7.86 16.46
N GLU A 386 32.16 -7.29 17.62
CA GLU A 386 31.01 -7.64 18.43
C GLU A 386 29.92 -6.59 18.26
N ALA A 387 28.68 -7.08 18.14
CA ALA A 387 27.48 -6.27 18.25
C ALA A 387 26.79 -6.57 19.59
N ILE A 388 26.36 -5.54 20.31
CA ILE A 388 25.61 -5.63 21.56
C ILE A 388 24.26 -4.93 21.37
N GLN A 389 23.20 -5.59 21.80
CA GLN A 389 21.88 -5.00 21.84
C GLN A 389 21.58 -4.36 23.21
N HIS A 390 20.95 -3.19 23.20
CA HIS A 390 20.48 -2.48 24.39
C HIS A 390 18.98 -2.20 24.30
N THR A 391 18.22 -2.66 25.29
CA THR A 391 16.76 -2.41 25.43
C THR A 391 16.43 -1.41 26.55
N SER A 392 17.42 -1.06 27.37
CA SER A 392 17.31 -0.10 28.47
C SER A 392 18.46 0.91 28.41
N GLY A 393 18.24 2.11 28.99
CA GLY A 393 19.22 3.20 28.95
C GLY A 393 19.40 3.87 27.58
N VAL A 394 18.57 3.51 26.58
CA VAL A 394 18.57 4.10 25.24
C VAL A 394 17.52 5.20 25.15
N THR A 395 17.91 6.39 24.72
CA THR A 395 16.99 7.50 24.47
C THR A 395 17.22 8.09 23.08
N MET A 396 16.13 8.50 22.43
CA MET A 396 16.15 9.30 21.22
C MET A 396 15.02 10.33 21.29
N ILE A 397 15.39 11.61 21.34
CA ILE A 397 14.48 12.73 21.61
C ILE A 397 14.61 13.76 20.49
N ASP A 398 13.50 14.39 20.12
CA ASP A 398 13.51 15.48 19.13
C ASP A 398 13.97 16.79 19.78
N GLU A 399 14.79 17.56 19.08
CA GLU A 399 15.05 18.94 19.47
C GLU A 399 14.05 19.85 18.74
N THR A 400 13.05 20.33 19.47
CA THR A 400 11.85 21.00 18.92
C THR A 400 12.11 22.40 18.35
N ASP A 401 13.29 22.97 18.59
CA ASP A 401 13.61 24.34 18.17
C ASP A 401 13.68 24.51 16.65
N GLU A 402 13.88 23.41 15.90
CA GLU A 402 13.94 23.42 14.44
C GLU A 402 13.24 22.21 13.82
N SER A 403 12.28 22.46 12.94
CA SER A 403 11.55 21.46 12.17
C SER A 403 11.44 21.85 10.70
N TYR A 404 11.19 20.86 9.84
CA TYR A 404 10.87 21.06 8.44
C TYR A 404 9.40 20.72 8.21
N MET A 405 8.62 21.71 7.76
CA MET A 405 7.26 21.46 7.28
C MET A 405 7.32 21.23 5.77
N SER A 406 6.84 20.08 5.32
CA SER A 406 6.80 19.75 3.91
C SER A 406 5.88 20.69 3.14
N SER A 407 6.42 21.26 2.06
CA SER A 407 5.64 21.97 1.05
C SER A 407 4.94 21.04 0.05
N GLU A 408 4.87 19.74 0.30
CA GLU A 408 4.20 18.77 -0.59
C GLU A 408 3.15 17.93 0.16
N THR A 409 3.39 17.62 1.43
CA THR A 409 2.48 16.80 2.23
C THR A 409 1.95 17.52 3.46
N GLY A 410 2.58 18.64 3.86
CA GLY A 410 2.27 19.34 5.11
C GLY A 410 2.73 18.60 6.37
N VAL A 411 3.45 17.48 6.24
CA VAL A 411 4.02 16.78 7.40
C VAL A 411 5.14 17.60 8.01
N VAL A 412 5.21 17.61 9.33
CA VAL A 412 6.26 18.28 10.09
C VAL A 412 7.27 17.24 10.56
N TYR A 413 8.51 17.39 10.11
CA TYR A 413 9.61 16.50 10.44
C TYR A 413 10.57 17.17 11.42
N PRO A 414 10.99 16.47 12.50
CA PRO A 414 12.16 16.91 13.23
C PRO A 414 13.38 16.91 12.30
N THR A 415 14.26 17.89 12.48
CA THR A 415 15.53 17.97 11.73
C THR A 415 16.75 17.82 12.63
N ARG A 416 16.51 17.65 13.93
CA ARG A 416 17.52 17.51 14.97
C ARG A 416 17.04 16.52 16.03
N TRP A 417 17.98 15.68 16.47
CA TRP A 417 17.72 14.67 17.49
C TRP A 417 18.87 14.61 18.49
N ARG A 418 18.52 14.27 19.73
CA ARG A 418 19.47 13.87 20.76
C ARG A 418 19.34 12.38 20.99
N VAL A 419 20.46 11.69 21.04
CA VAL A 419 20.56 10.25 21.24
C VAL A 419 21.48 9.98 22.42
N GLU A 420 21.04 9.09 23.32
CA GLU A 420 21.88 8.54 24.36
C GLU A 420 21.79 7.01 24.35
N CYS A 421 22.92 6.33 24.48
CA CYS A 421 22.96 4.87 24.42
C CYS A 421 24.15 4.33 25.21
N PRO A 422 23.99 3.22 25.97
CA PRO A 422 25.14 2.47 26.47
C PRO A 422 25.93 1.86 25.31
N THR A 423 27.21 1.57 25.54
CA THR A 423 28.11 0.94 24.58
C THR A 423 29.00 -0.09 25.29
N HIS A 424 30.06 -0.58 24.65
CA HIS A 424 30.96 -1.57 25.23
C HIS A 424 31.60 -1.11 26.56
N ALA A 425 31.89 -2.08 27.43
CA ALA A 425 32.68 -1.90 28.65
C ALA A 425 32.19 -0.79 29.60
N GLY A 426 30.87 -0.58 29.69
CA GLY A 426 30.28 0.43 30.58
C GLY A 426 30.42 1.88 30.09
N CYS A 427 30.87 2.08 28.86
CA CYS A 427 30.87 3.40 28.22
C CYS A 427 29.46 3.77 27.76
N ARG A 428 29.19 5.06 27.58
CA ARG A 428 27.94 5.57 26.99
C ARG A 428 28.23 6.67 25.98
N ILE A 429 27.36 6.81 25.00
CA ILE A 429 27.41 7.90 24.01
C ILE A 429 26.28 8.88 24.29
N GLU A 430 26.59 10.17 24.13
CA GLU A 430 25.63 11.27 24.07
C GLU A 430 25.87 11.99 22.74
N LEU A 431 24.92 11.86 21.81
CA LEU A 431 25.05 12.32 20.43
C LEU A 431 23.95 13.31 20.06
N ARG A 432 24.30 14.25 19.18
CA ARG A 432 23.40 15.13 18.47
C ARG A 432 23.44 14.79 16.99
N LEU A 433 22.27 14.50 16.43
CA LEU A 433 22.05 14.26 15.01
C LEU A 433 21.44 15.52 14.41
N VAL A 434 22.04 16.02 13.32
CA VAL A 434 21.53 17.21 12.62
C VAL A 434 21.37 16.88 11.15
N ALA A 435 20.16 17.09 10.62
CA ALA A 435 19.87 16.93 9.19
C ALA A 435 20.87 17.72 8.34
N THR A 436 21.40 17.06 7.31
CA THR A 436 22.32 17.71 6.36
C THR A 436 21.62 18.72 5.47
N LEU A 437 20.38 18.41 5.08
CA LEU A 437 19.39 19.31 4.49
C LEU A 437 18.05 19.12 5.21
N ALA A 438 17.29 20.21 5.35
CA ALA A 438 15.96 20.15 5.97
C ALA A 438 14.98 19.30 5.15
N ASN A 439 14.90 19.56 3.84
CA ASN A 439 14.07 18.79 2.92
C ASN A 439 14.83 17.54 2.43
N GLN A 440 14.49 16.38 2.99
CA GLN A 440 14.88 15.05 2.53
C GLN A 440 13.67 14.12 2.60
N GLU A 441 12.52 14.63 2.14
CA GLU A 441 11.24 13.92 2.17
C GLU A 441 11.07 13.03 0.93
N MET A 442 10.85 11.74 1.18
CA MET A 442 10.43 10.74 0.21
C MET A 442 8.91 10.58 0.23
N ILE A 443 8.24 10.92 -0.87
CA ILE A 443 6.79 10.72 -1.05
C ILE A 443 6.60 9.46 -1.88
N THR A 444 5.86 8.49 -1.35
CA THR A 444 5.56 7.24 -2.06
C THR A 444 4.31 6.60 -1.49
N TRP A 445 3.56 5.87 -2.31
CA TRP A 445 2.30 5.25 -1.92
C TRP A 445 2.43 4.16 -0.84
N LEU A 446 3.60 3.51 -0.71
CA LEU A 446 3.81 2.55 0.37
C LEU A 446 4.15 3.19 1.73
N ALA A 447 4.47 4.50 1.75
CA ALA A 447 4.87 5.21 2.95
C ALA A 447 3.98 6.43 3.27
N GLN A 448 2.69 6.36 2.92
CA GLN A 448 1.76 7.48 3.00
C GLN A 448 1.74 8.22 4.36
N PRO A 449 1.64 9.57 4.34
CA PRO A 449 1.74 10.44 3.16
C PRO A 449 3.15 10.47 2.56
N SER A 450 4.16 10.33 3.41
CA SER A 450 5.58 10.39 3.07
C SER A 450 6.43 9.98 4.28
N VAL A 451 7.72 9.79 4.03
CA VAL A 451 8.73 9.53 5.05
C VAL A 451 9.89 10.49 4.85
N TRP A 452 10.46 11.01 5.93
CA TRP A 452 11.74 11.71 5.87
C TRP A 452 12.84 10.67 5.91
N GLU A 453 13.61 10.55 4.84
CA GLU A 453 14.70 9.60 4.74
C GLU A 453 15.95 10.35 4.27
N GLY A 454 16.82 10.67 5.23
CA GLY A 454 17.88 11.64 4.98
C GLY A 454 19.15 11.43 5.78
N ALA A 455 20.23 11.98 5.24
CA ALA A 455 21.54 12.00 5.87
C ALA A 455 21.58 13.03 7.01
N VAL A 456 22.25 12.66 8.09
CA VAL A 456 22.50 13.50 9.27
C VAL A 456 24.00 13.58 9.55
N LYS A 457 24.45 14.71 10.09
CA LYS A 457 25.76 14.86 10.72
C LYS A 457 25.66 14.49 12.18
N VAL A 458 26.65 13.78 12.69
CA VAL A 458 26.72 13.30 14.07
C VAL A 458 27.83 14.05 14.79
N ARG A 459 27.52 14.60 15.97
CA ARG A 459 28.51 15.16 16.90
C ARG A 459 28.11 14.83 18.31
N GLY A 460 29.07 14.65 19.20
CA GLY A 460 28.78 14.40 20.60
C GLY A 460 30.00 13.87 21.32
N LYS A 461 29.77 13.04 22.33
CA LYS A 461 30.84 12.53 23.18
C LYS A 461 30.63 11.07 23.54
N VAL A 462 31.75 10.36 23.67
CA VAL A 462 31.86 9.06 24.34
C VAL A 462 32.29 9.33 25.78
N ILE A 463 31.53 8.84 26.73
CA ILE A 463 31.81 8.90 28.17
C ILE A 463 32.23 7.50 28.59
N LYS A 464 33.49 7.36 29.02
CA LYS A 464 34.05 6.08 29.45
C LYS A 464 33.57 5.72 30.86
N ALA A 465 33.74 4.45 31.25
CA ALA A 465 33.35 3.96 32.56
C ALA A 465 34.04 4.67 33.74
N ASP A 466 35.24 5.23 33.52
CA ASP A 466 35.98 6.03 34.51
C ASP A 466 35.52 7.50 34.60
N GLY A 467 34.51 7.88 33.81
CA GLY A 467 33.97 9.24 33.73
C GLY A 467 34.73 10.16 32.76
N SER A 468 35.81 9.70 32.13
CA SER A 468 36.51 10.49 31.10
C SER A 468 35.65 10.67 29.85
N VAL A 469 35.83 11.81 29.18
CA VAL A 469 34.99 12.22 28.04
C VAL A 469 35.86 12.44 26.82
N THR A 470 35.46 11.86 25.69
CA THR A 470 36.09 12.06 24.38
C THR A 470 35.07 12.59 23.40
N GLU A 471 35.35 13.74 22.78
CA GLU A 471 34.52 14.28 21.71
C GLU A 471 34.61 13.39 20.47
N VAL A 472 33.46 13.14 19.85
CA VAL A 472 33.33 12.30 18.67
C VAL A 472 32.49 12.99 17.60
N SER A 473 32.78 12.64 16.35
CA SER A 473 32.00 13.04 15.19
C SER A 473 31.67 11.82 14.34
N GLY A 474 30.74 11.97 13.42
CA GLY A 474 30.30 10.87 12.59
C GLY A 474 29.32 11.30 11.50
N ASP A 475 28.86 10.32 10.75
CA ASP A 475 27.80 10.44 9.76
C ASP A 475 26.70 9.44 10.07
N GLY A 476 25.49 9.74 9.62
CA GLY A 476 24.37 8.82 9.79
C GLY A 476 23.21 9.09 8.85
N PHE A 477 22.17 8.29 9.03
CA PHE A 477 20.88 8.42 8.35
C PHE A 477 19.76 8.30 9.37
N VAL A 478 18.68 9.03 9.16
CA VAL A 478 17.45 8.89 9.93
C VAL A 478 16.30 8.65 8.96
N THR A 479 15.44 7.71 9.30
CA THR A 479 14.11 7.51 8.71
C THR A 479 13.09 7.93 9.75
N SER A 480 12.22 8.87 9.40
CA SER A 480 11.17 9.36 10.31
C SER A 480 9.83 9.50 9.62
N ARG A 481 8.77 9.07 10.31
CA ARG A 481 7.37 9.29 9.89
C ARG A 481 6.85 10.70 10.21
N GLY A 482 7.71 11.55 10.80
CA GLY A 482 7.35 12.90 11.23
C GLY A 482 6.55 12.92 12.53
N ARG A 483 6.23 14.11 13.00
CA ARG A 483 5.21 14.32 14.04
C ARG A 483 3.91 14.65 13.34
N GLY A 484 2.83 14.11 13.88
CA GLY A 484 1.53 14.01 13.23
C GLY A 484 1.21 15.19 12.33
N LYS A 485 0.69 14.86 11.15
CA LYS A 485 -0.14 15.68 10.26
C LYS A 485 -0.56 16.96 10.99
N LEU A 486 -0.30 18.15 10.43
CA LEU A 486 -1.25 19.26 10.61
C LEU A 486 -2.63 18.62 10.44
N GLN A 487 -3.35 18.36 11.55
CA GLN A 487 -4.28 17.25 11.55
C GLN A 487 -5.18 17.46 10.34
N GLU A 488 -5.24 16.54 9.38
CA GLU A 488 -6.05 16.80 8.20
C GLU A 488 -7.50 17.08 8.60
N SER A 489 -7.93 16.68 9.81
CA SER A 489 -9.18 17.11 10.45
C SER A 489 -9.17 18.60 10.82
N ASN A 490 -8.07 19.14 11.35
CA ASN A 490 -7.87 20.57 11.54
C ASN A 490 -7.76 21.33 10.21
N LEU A 491 -7.09 20.77 9.19
CA LEU A 491 -7.05 21.36 7.85
C LEU A 491 -8.45 21.36 7.23
N PHE A 492 -9.10 20.20 7.12
CA PHE A 492 -10.43 20.10 6.53
C PHE A 492 -11.46 20.91 7.33
N ALA A 493 -11.43 20.90 8.67
CA ALA A 493 -12.32 21.72 9.49
C ALA A 493 -12.08 23.23 9.30
N MET A 494 -10.82 23.65 9.20
CA MET A 494 -10.48 25.03 8.87
C MET A 494 -11.02 25.41 7.49
N LEU A 495 -10.75 24.59 6.47
CA LEU A 495 -11.21 24.83 5.10
C LEU A 495 -12.76 24.82 5.01
N HIS A 496 -13.41 23.86 5.70
CA HIS A 496 -14.86 23.77 5.82
C HIS A 496 -15.46 25.02 6.45
N SER A 497 -14.88 25.50 7.56
CA SER A 497 -15.37 26.67 8.28
C SER A 497 -15.30 27.92 7.40
N ILE A 498 -14.19 28.12 6.68
CA ILE A 498 -14.04 29.28 5.79
C ILE A 498 -14.97 29.17 4.59
N GLY A 499 -15.00 28.01 3.92
CA GLY A 499 -15.76 27.78 2.69
C GLY A 499 -17.28 27.75 2.92
N SER A 500 -17.74 26.88 3.82
CA SER A 500 -19.17 26.61 3.99
C SER A 500 -19.92 27.79 4.63
N ASN A 501 -19.31 28.57 5.52
CA ASN A 501 -19.97 29.70 6.17
C ASN A 501 -20.38 30.79 5.16
N ALA A 502 -19.58 31.00 4.12
CA ALA A 502 -19.95 31.91 3.02
C ALA A 502 -21.14 31.35 2.22
N MET A 503 -21.13 30.05 1.94
CA MET A 503 -22.17 29.40 1.12
C MET A 503 -23.51 29.29 1.84
N LYS A 504 -23.52 29.23 3.17
CA LYS A 504 -24.74 29.08 3.99
C LYS A 504 -25.53 30.38 4.18
N ARG A 505 -25.02 31.53 3.73
CA ARG A 505 -25.67 32.84 3.92
C ARG A 505 -26.99 32.91 3.15
N ALA A 506 -27.95 33.66 3.70
CA ALA A 506 -29.28 33.83 3.10
C ALA A 506 -29.24 34.47 1.71
N GLU A 507 -28.25 35.33 1.43
CA GLU A 507 -28.06 35.96 0.11
C GLU A 507 -27.76 34.95 -1.01
N VAL A 508 -27.18 33.80 -0.68
CA VAL A 508 -26.86 32.74 -1.63
C VAL A 508 -28.14 32.00 -2.07
N ALA A 509 -29.16 31.93 -1.20
CA ALA A 509 -30.42 31.26 -1.51
C ALA A 509 -31.20 31.93 -2.66
N ALA A 510 -30.96 33.23 -2.90
CA ALA A 510 -31.60 33.99 -3.97
C ALA A 510 -30.92 33.79 -5.34
N MET A 511 -29.80 33.06 -5.42
CA MET A 511 -29.07 32.83 -6.66
C MET A 511 -29.64 31.61 -7.40
N GLU A 512 -29.90 31.78 -8.70
CA GLU A 512 -30.60 30.79 -9.52
C GLU A 512 -29.68 29.70 -10.12
N SER A 513 -28.35 29.83 -10.03
CA SER A 513 -27.42 28.85 -10.58
C SER A 513 -26.13 28.69 -9.76
N TRP A 514 -25.51 27.50 -9.83
CA TRP A 514 -24.24 27.22 -9.17
C TRP A 514 -23.07 28.03 -9.75
N GLU A 515 -23.13 28.42 -11.03
CA GLU A 515 -22.14 29.32 -11.63
C GLU A 515 -22.19 30.72 -11.01
N ALA A 516 -23.39 31.29 -10.85
CA ALA A 516 -23.55 32.60 -10.21
C ALA A 516 -23.04 32.59 -8.76
N ILE A 517 -23.27 31.48 -8.04
CA ILE A 517 -22.73 31.28 -6.69
C ILE A 517 -21.19 31.18 -6.73
N ALA A 518 -20.63 30.41 -7.67
CA ALA A 518 -19.18 30.26 -7.82
C ALA A 518 -18.49 31.59 -8.13
N ASP A 519 -19.04 32.38 -9.05
CA ASP A 519 -18.48 33.65 -9.52
C ASP A 519 -18.70 34.82 -8.55
N GLY A 520 -19.66 34.70 -7.62
CA GLY A 520 -19.93 35.69 -6.58
C GLY A 520 -19.41 35.26 -5.20
N PRO A 521 -20.28 34.75 -4.30
CA PRO A 521 -19.91 34.31 -2.96
C PRO A 521 -18.73 33.32 -2.92
N GLY A 522 -18.61 32.45 -3.94
CA GLY A 522 -17.55 31.46 -4.06
C GLY A 522 -16.16 32.08 -4.16
N VAL A 523 -16.02 33.19 -4.89
CA VAL A 523 -14.77 33.96 -4.99
C VAL A 523 -14.35 34.55 -3.65
N VAL A 524 -15.32 35.02 -2.85
CA VAL A 524 -15.06 35.56 -1.51
C VAL A 524 -14.55 34.46 -0.58
N ALA A 525 -15.20 33.29 -0.60
CA ALA A 525 -14.78 32.12 0.17
C ALA A 525 -13.37 31.64 -0.23
N LEU A 526 -13.11 31.55 -1.53
CA LEU A 526 -11.82 31.18 -2.09
C LEU A 526 -10.70 32.14 -1.65
N SER A 527 -10.97 33.44 -1.58
CA SER A 527 -10.00 34.44 -1.12
C SER A 527 -9.60 34.19 0.33
N GLY A 528 -10.56 33.90 1.21
CA GLY A 528 -10.27 33.53 2.61
C GLY A 528 -9.45 32.23 2.73
N LEU A 529 -9.77 31.23 1.91
CA LEU A 529 -9.04 29.96 1.90
C LEU A 529 -7.62 30.09 1.40
N LYS A 530 -7.40 30.92 0.38
CA LYS A 530 -6.06 31.18 -0.16
C LYS A 530 -5.13 31.75 0.89
N GLU A 531 -5.61 32.70 1.70
CA GLU A 531 -4.82 33.25 2.81
C GLU A 531 -4.55 32.21 3.90
N ALA A 532 -5.56 31.39 4.26
CA ALA A 532 -5.38 30.31 5.23
C ALA A 532 -4.36 29.26 4.75
N LEU A 533 -4.46 28.78 3.50
CA LEU A 533 -3.54 27.80 2.93
C LEU A 533 -2.12 28.34 2.77
N LYS A 534 -1.96 29.65 2.53
CA LYS A 534 -0.64 30.30 2.50
C LYS A 534 0.09 30.19 3.84
N THR A 535 -0.62 30.22 4.97
CA THR A 535 -0.01 29.97 6.31
C THR A 535 0.54 28.54 6.45
N GLN A 536 0.05 27.60 5.63
CA GLN A 536 0.47 26.20 5.55
C GLN A 536 1.49 25.94 4.42
N GLN A 537 2.11 27.01 3.90
CA GLN A 537 3.00 26.95 2.73
C GLN A 537 2.35 26.28 1.50
N PHE A 538 1.03 26.40 1.36
CA PHE A 538 0.29 25.88 0.21
C PHE A 538 -0.27 27.04 -0.62
N ALA A 539 0.41 27.32 -1.74
CA ALA A 539 -0.07 28.26 -2.74
C ALA A 539 -0.94 27.53 -3.77
N LEU A 540 -2.19 27.97 -3.92
CA LEU A 540 -3.11 27.44 -4.92
C LEU A 540 -2.73 27.92 -6.32
N ASN A 541 -2.55 27.00 -7.26
CA ASN A 541 -2.39 27.32 -8.68
C ASN A 541 -3.73 27.78 -9.31
N PRO A 542 -3.74 28.38 -10.51
CA PRO A 542 -4.97 28.84 -11.16
C PRO A 542 -6.03 27.74 -11.35
N SER A 543 -5.61 26.54 -11.73
CA SER A 543 -6.50 25.38 -11.92
C SER A 543 -7.19 24.98 -10.61
N GLN A 544 -6.45 24.89 -9.52
CA GLN A 544 -6.96 24.59 -8.17
C GLN A 544 -7.92 25.68 -7.68
N GLN A 545 -7.67 26.95 -8.00
CA GLN A 545 -8.58 28.05 -7.68
C GLN A 545 -9.93 27.90 -8.40
N VAL A 546 -9.92 27.56 -9.69
CA VAL A 546 -11.15 27.29 -10.47
C VAL A 546 -11.92 26.12 -9.88
N LEU A 547 -11.23 25.05 -9.48
CA LEU A 547 -11.86 23.87 -8.90
C LEU A 547 -12.52 24.14 -7.55
N LEU A 548 -11.85 24.89 -6.67
CA LEU A 548 -12.42 25.28 -5.38
C LEU A 548 -13.61 26.23 -5.55
N ALA A 549 -13.56 27.16 -6.51
CA ALA A 549 -14.72 27.99 -6.83
C ALA A 549 -15.92 27.13 -7.31
N ALA A 550 -15.65 26.14 -8.17
CA ALA A 550 -16.67 25.20 -8.63
C ALA A 550 -17.25 24.34 -7.48
N LEU A 551 -16.41 23.91 -6.53
CA LEU A 551 -16.84 23.27 -5.29
C LEU A 551 -17.83 24.17 -4.54
N PHE A 552 -17.49 25.45 -4.31
CA PHE A 552 -18.35 26.35 -3.54
C PHE A 552 -19.67 26.66 -4.24
N GLY A 553 -19.64 26.89 -5.55
CA GLY A 553 -20.87 27.04 -6.34
C GLY A 553 -21.82 25.86 -6.18
N THR A 554 -21.27 24.66 -6.32
CA THR A 554 -22.02 23.40 -6.17
C THR A 554 -22.52 23.18 -4.75
N TYR A 555 -21.65 23.39 -3.75
CA TYR A 555 -22.00 23.28 -2.34
C TYR A 555 -23.14 24.22 -1.97
N GLY A 556 -23.03 25.50 -2.34
CA GLY A 556 -24.04 26.52 -2.06
C GLY A 556 -25.38 26.18 -2.70
N PHE A 557 -25.35 25.70 -3.95
CA PHE A 557 -26.57 25.27 -4.65
C PHE A 557 -27.24 24.09 -3.95
N ILE A 558 -26.50 23.05 -3.58
CA ILE A 558 -27.04 21.90 -2.84
C ILE A 558 -27.62 22.33 -1.49
N PHE A 559 -26.95 23.25 -0.80
CA PHE A 559 -27.37 23.69 0.53
C PHE A 559 -28.74 24.38 0.54
N HIS A 560 -29.02 25.21 -0.48
CA HIS A 560 -30.22 26.04 -0.55
C HIS A 560 -31.33 25.45 -1.43
N HIS A 561 -30.98 24.67 -2.46
CA HIS A 561 -31.93 24.12 -3.44
C HIS A 561 -32.00 22.58 -3.46
N PRO A 562 -32.03 21.87 -2.31
CA PRO A 562 -31.85 20.42 -2.27
C PRO A 562 -33.01 19.60 -2.87
N GLN A 563 -34.17 20.23 -3.08
CA GLN A 563 -35.33 19.59 -3.70
C GLN A 563 -35.27 19.59 -5.23
N GLU A 564 -34.38 20.39 -5.83
CA GLU A 564 -34.18 20.46 -7.28
C GLU A 564 -33.24 19.34 -7.76
N VAL A 565 -33.68 18.08 -7.64
CA VAL A 565 -32.87 16.87 -7.84
C VAL A 565 -32.04 16.93 -9.13
N GLU A 566 -32.66 17.22 -10.27
CA GLU A 566 -31.96 17.24 -11.57
C GLU A 566 -30.95 18.39 -11.68
N GLN A 567 -31.22 19.53 -11.06
CA GLN A 567 -30.29 20.65 -11.04
C GLN A 567 -29.11 20.38 -10.10
N VAL A 568 -29.36 19.75 -8.95
CA VAL A 568 -28.28 19.30 -8.05
C VAL A 568 -27.35 18.30 -8.77
N LYS A 569 -27.91 17.32 -9.50
CA LYS A 569 -27.10 16.37 -10.29
C LYS A 569 -26.26 17.09 -11.35
N ARG A 570 -26.83 18.09 -12.04
CA ARG A 570 -26.10 18.92 -13.01
C ARG A 570 -25.00 19.75 -12.36
N ALA A 571 -25.23 20.31 -11.18
CA ALA A 571 -24.22 21.04 -10.41
C ALA A 571 -23.03 20.13 -10.05
N LEU A 572 -23.32 18.93 -9.53
CA LEU A 572 -22.29 17.92 -9.25
C LEU A 572 -21.52 17.58 -10.53
N GLN A 573 -22.22 17.28 -11.64
CA GLN A 573 -21.60 16.95 -12.93
C GLN A 573 -20.71 18.07 -13.44
N TRP A 574 -21.16 19.31 -13.29
CA TRP A 574 -20.38 20.49 -13.65
C TRP A 574 -19.09 20.59 -12.84
N CYS A 575 -19.16 20.42 -11.51
CA CYS A 575 -17.99 20.41 -10.64
C CYS A 575 -16.99 19.32 -11.03
N TYR A 576 -17.48 18.11 -11.29
CA TYR A 576 -16.65 16.99 -11.74
C TYR A 576 -16.06 17.22 -13.13
N ASN A 577 -16.80 17.79 -14.08
CA ASN A 577 -16.27 18.13 -15.39
C ASN A 577 -15.12 19.16 -15.29
N ARG A 578 -15.20 20.10 -14.34
CA ARG A 578 -14.07 20.99 -14.04
C ARG A 578 -12.86 20.21 -13.52
N TRP A 579 -13.06 19.29 -12.58
CA TRP A 579 -12.00 18.39 -12.10
C TRP A 579 -11.34 17.63 -13.26
N MET A 580 -12.15 17.03 -14.11
CA MET A 580 -11.71 16.29 -15.29
C MET A 580 -10.91 17.12 -16.29
N THR A 581 -11.29 18.38 -16.46
CA THR A 581 -10.61 19.30 -17.40
C THR A 581 -9.15 19.51 -17.03
N PHE A 582 -8.83 19.55 -15.74
CA PHE A 582 -7.47 19.83 -15.27
C PHE A 582 -6.68 18.57 -14.88
N TYR A 583 -7.36 17.58 -14.30
CA TYR A 583 -6.71 16.45 -13.62
C TYR A 583 -7.23 15.08 -14.06
N GLY A 584 -8.11 15.02 -15.06
CA GLY A 584 -8.67 13.77 -15.54
C GLY A 584 -7.69 12.93 -16.37
N ALA A 585 -6.68 13.54 -16.99
CA ALA A 585 -5.79 12.91 -17.96
C ALA A 585 -4.33 12.81 -17.51
N SER A 586 -4.02 13.13 -16.25
CA SER A 586 -2.64 13.16 -15.76
C SER A 586 -2.58 12.71 -14.31
N ALA A 587 -1.41 12.20 -13.91
CA ALA A 587 -1.10 11.93 -12.52
C ALA A 587 -1.07 13.24 -11.72
N ILE A 588 -1.55 13.19 -10.48
CA ILE A 588 -1.58 14.33 -9.57
C ILE A 588 -0.64 14.12 -8.39
N ASN A 589 -0.17 15.23 -7.82
CA ASN A 589 0.62 15.18 -6.59
C ASN A 589 -0.26 15.04 -5.34
N TYR A 590 0.40 14.77 -4.21
CA TYR A 590 -0.26 14.60 -2.93
C TYR A 590 -1.12 15.81 -2.51
N ARG A 591 -0.70 17.05 -2.82
CA ARG A 591 -1.47 18.26 -2.45
C ARG A 591 -2.76 18.39 -3.22
N THR A 592 -2.70 18.23 -4.54
CA THR A 592 -3.87 18.24 -5.41
C THR A 592 -4.82 17.11 -5.03
N LEU A 593 -4.28 15.95 -4.66
CA LEU A 593 -5.04 14.83 -4.10
C LEU A 593 -5.72 15.18 -2.75
N THR A 594 -5.03 15.86 -1.83
CA THR A 594 -5.62 16.36 -0.57
C THR A 594 -6.78 17.32 -0.84
N LEU A 595 -6.63 18.23 -1.81
CA LEU A 595 -7.73 19.12 -2.23
C LEU A 595 -8.90 18.33 -2.82
N ARG A 596 -8.63 17.30 -3.62
CA ARG A 596 -9.68 16.44 -4.16
C ARG A 596 -10.42 15.70 -3.05
N ALA A 597 -9.69 15.13 -2.09
CA ALA A 597 -10.28 14.47 -0.93
C ALA A 597 -11.14 15.43 -0.09
N PHE A 598 -10.71 16.68 0.06
CA PHE A 598 -11.51 17.74 0.70
C PHE A 598 -12.79 18.04 -0.08
N MET A 599 -12.70 18.26 -1.40
CA MET A 599 -13.87 18.49 -2.26
C MET A 599 -14.87 17.33 -2.17
N MET A 600 -14.38 16.09 -2.21
CA MET A 600 -15.21 14.90 -2.06
C MET A 600 -15.94 14.88 -0.72
N GLN A 601 -15.23 15.14 0.38
CA GLN A 601 -15.80 15.18 1.72
C GLN A 601 -16.91 16.26 1.83
N GLU A 602 -16.64 17.48 1.37
CA GLU A 602 -17.59 18.58 1.45
C GLU A 602 -18.88 18.32 0.67
N LEU A 603 -18.75 17.80 -0.57
CA LEU A 603 -19.90 17.43 -1.40
C LEU A 603 -20.67 16.27 -0.78
N CYS A 604 -19.97 15.29 -0.21
CA CYS A 604 -20.59 14.16 0.49
C CYS A 604 -21.43 14.64 1.67
N ASP A 605 -20.84 15.47 2.54
CA ASP A 605 -21.47 15.92 3.78
C ASP A 605 -22.69 16.80 3.50
N VAL A 606 -22.58 17.77 2.57
CA VAL A 606 -23.71 18.64 2.25
C VAL A 606 -24.85 17.87 1.59
N THR A 607 -24.53 16.91 0.71
CA THR A 607 -25.56 16.11 0.03
C THR A 607 -26.26 15.17 1.00
N HIS A 608 -25.53 14.50 1.90
CA HIS A 608 -26.17 13.71 2.97
C HIS A 608 -27.02 14.56 3.90
N ALA A 609 -26.55 15.76 4.26
CA ALA A 609 -27.27 16.64 5.16
C ALA A 609 -28.56 17.24 4.54
N LYS A 610 -28.58 17.47 3.23
CA LYS A 610 -29.63 18.26 2.57
C LYS A 610 -30.49 17.46 1.60
N CYS A 611 -29.94 16.41 1.00
CA CYS A 611 -30.58 15.59 -0.04
C CYS A 611 -30.93 14.17 0.44
N ALA A 612 -30.98 13.95 1.76
CA ALA A 612 -31.26 12.65 2.39
C ALA A 612 -32.54 11.96 1.91
N THR A 613 -33.50 12.71 1.34
CA THR A 613 -34.78 12.18 0.84
C THR A 613 -34.65 11.38 -0.46
N TRP A 614 -33.60 11.62 -1.26
CA TRP A 614 -33.44 10.99 -2.57
C TRP A 614 -32.04 10.46 -2.84
N ILE A 615 -31.02 10.83 -2.05
CA ILE A 615 -29.70 10.19 -2.14
C ILE A 615 -29.73 8.77 -1.58
N GLN A 616 -28.97 7.87 -2.20
CA GLN A 616 -28.75 6.52 -1.67
C GLN A 616 -28.05 6.61 -0.31
N LYS A 617 -28.61 5.95 0.70
CA LYS A 617 -28.10 5.98 2.09
C LYS A 617 -26.66 5.48 2.21
N GLN A 618 -26.23 4.57 1.34
CA GLN A 618 -24.91 3.96 1.35
C GLN A 618 -23.89 4.69 0.46
N ALA A 619 -24.29 5.75 -0.26
CA ALA A 619 -23.41 6.51 -1.13
C ALA A 619 -22.26 7.13 -0.33
N GLN A 620 -21.03 6.91 -0.79
CA GLN A 620 -19.83 7.48 -0.20
C GLN A 620 -19.34 8.67 -1.03
N ALA A 621 -18.30 9.34 -0.55
CA ALA A 621 -17.84 10.60 -1.13
C ALA A 621 -17.49 10.50 -2.63
N LEU A 622 -16.84 9.40 -3.04
CA LEU A 622 -16.51 9.14 -4.44
C LEU A 622 -17.77 8.97 -5.30
N ASP A 623 -18.82 8.31 -4.78
CA ASP A 623 -20.08 8.10 -5.51
C ASP A 623 -20.80 9.41 -5.82
N ILE A 624 -20.66 10.40 -4.93
CA ILE A 624 -21.28 11.71 -5.05
C ILE A 624 -20.41 12.64 -5.92
N ALA A 625 -19.09 12.62 -5.70
CA ALA A 625 -18.15 13.56 -6.31
C ALA A 625 -17.63 13.14 -7.70
N VAL A 626 -17.89 11.90 -8.10
CA VAL A 626 -17.76 11.41 -9.48
C VAL A 626 -19.18 11.10 -9.97
N PRO A 627 -20.02 12.12 -10.23
CA PRO A 627 -21.30 11.98 -10.88
C PRO A 627 -21.05 11.41 -12.27
N VAL A 628 -21.84 10.41 -12.60
CA VAL A 628 -21.33 9.40 -13.49
C VAL A 628 -22.03 9.36 -14.84
N PRO A 629 -21.33 8.91 -15.90
CA PRO A 629 -21.93 8.07 -16.94
C PRO A 629 -22.58 6.76 -16.42
N TYR A 630 -22.19 6.21 -15.25
CA TYR A 630 -22.87 5.12 -14.51
C TYR A 630 -24.23 5.52 -13.88
N LEU A 631 -24.59 6.81 -13.83
CA LEU A 631 -25.95 7.32 -13.60
C LEU A 631 -26.68 7.56 -14.93
N VAL A 632 -25.99 7.43 -16.06
CA VAL A 632 -26.54 7.61 -17.43
C VAL A 632 -26.83 6.25 -18.06
N ASN A 633 -26.03 5.20 -17.77
CA ASN A 633 -26.38 3.80 -18.00
C ASN A 633 -27.11 3.17 -16.79
N SER A 634 -27.79 4.00 -16.00
CA SER A 634 -28.80 3.54 -15.04
C SER A 634 -30.18 3.45 -15.68
N ASP A 635 -30.26 3.37 -17.01
CA ASP A 635 -31.38 2.65 -17.61
C ASP A 635 -31.30 1.24 -17.02
N VAL A 636 -32.10 1.05 -15.98
CA VAL A 636 -32.61 -0.24 -15.54
C VAL A 636 -32.80 -1.03 -16.83
N ALA A 637 -32.04 -2.10 -17.04
CA ALA A 637 -32.33 -2.98 -18.17
C ALA A 637 -33.79 -3.36 -18.00
N ASP A 638 -34.64 -2.85 -18.88
CA ASP A 638 -36.10 -2.82 -18.71
C ASP A 638 -36.51 -4.17 -18.13
N SER A 639 -37.03 -4.15 -16.90
CA SER A 639 -37.36 -5.35 -16.13
C SER A 639 -38.54 -6.13 -16.72
N CYS A 640 -38.79 -5.93 -18.02
CA CYS A 640 -39.95 -6.38 -18.75
C CYS A 640 -39.68 -7.60 -19.63
N VAL A 641 -38.45 -8.15 -19.67
CA VAL A 641 -38.15 -9.32 -20.52
C VAL A 641 -38.09 -10.65 -19.75
N PHE A 642 -37.76 -10.67 -18.45
CA PHE A 642 -37.60 -11.92 -17.68
C PHE A 642 -38.77 -12.19 -16.72
N ALA A 643 -39.55 -13.23 -17.02
CA ALA A 643 -40.54 -13.75 -16.08
C ALA A 643 -39.83 -14.41 -14.88
N HIS A 644 -40.22 -14.05 -13.66
CA HIS A 644 -39.69 -14.70 -12.46
C HIS A 644 -40.13 -16.16 -12.40
N PRO A 645 -39.21 -17.11 -12.17
CA PRO A 645 -39.58 -18.51 -12.00
C PRO A 645 -40.56 -18.67 -10.84
N ALA A 646 -41.56 -19.54 -11.01
CA ALA A 646 -42.42 -19.92 -9.90
C ALA A 646 -41.58 -20.55 -8.78
N ARG A 647 -41.88 -20.22 -7.52
CA ARG A 647 -41.10 -20.73 -6.36
C ARG A 647 -41.05 -22.26 -6.29
N SER A 648 -42.06 -22.94 -6.82
CA SER A 648 -42.07 -24.40 -6.94
C SER A 648 -40.96 -24.94 -7.85
N LEU A 649 -40.57 -24.21 -8.91
CA LEU A 649 -39.49 -24.61 -9.82
C LEU A 649 -38.12 -24.53 -9.13
N LEU A 650 -37.93 -23.57 -8.22
CA LEU A 650 -36.71 -23.43 -7.42
C LEU A 650 -36.51 -24.57 -6.40
N LEU A 651 -37.57 -25.34 -6.14
CA LEU A 651 -37.57 -26.44 -5.18
C LEU A 651 -37.53 -27.82 -5.86
N GLN A 652 -37.58 -27.86 -7.18
CA GLN A 652 -37.62 -29.11 -7.94
C GLN A 652 -36.23 -29.49 -8.46
N PRO A 653 -35.80 -30.76 -8.27
CA PRO A 653 -34.55 -31.21 -8.85
C PRO A 653 -34.68 -31.33 -10.38
N PRO A 654 -33.62 -31.01 -11.13
CA PRO A 654 -33.66 -31.04 -12.59
C PRO A 654 -33.66 -32.48 -13.09
N SER A 655 -34.25 -32.65 -14.27
CA SER A 655 -34.23 -33.89 -15.03
C SER A 655 -32.83 -34.19 -15.58
N THR A 656 -32.57 -35.46 -15.88
CA THR A 656 -31.30 -35.91 -16.44
C THR A 656 -30.96 -35.24 -17.79
N LEU A 657 -32.00 -34.92 -18.58
CA LEU A 657 -31.86 -34.25 -19.88
C LEU A 657 -31.45 -32.79 -19.70
N GLU A 658 -32.07 -32.07 -18.77
CA GLU A 658 -31.73 -30.68 -18.44
C GLU A 658 -30.28 -30.55 -17.97
N VAL A 659 -29.81 -31.46 -17.11
CA VAL A 659 -28.42 -31.46 -16.64
C VAL A 659 -27.44 -31.81 -17.77
N ALA A 660 -27.81 -32.69 -18.69
CA ALA A 660 -26.97 -33.00 -19.86
C ALA A 660 -26.87 -31.82 -20.81
N GLN A 661 -27.97 -31.10 -21.06
CA GLN A 661 -28.00 -29.94 -21.92
C GLN A 661 -27.21 -28.77 -21.34
N ILE A 662 -27.39 -28.44 -20.05
CA ILE A 662 -26.64 -27.35 -19.42
C ILE A 662 -25.13 -27.69 -19.37
N LYS A 663 -24.78 -28.96 -19.18
CA LYS A 663 -23.39 -29.42 -19.24
C LYS A 663 -22.76 -29.16 -20.60
N ALA A 664 -23.47 -29.46 -21.69
CA ALA A 664 -22.98 -29.23 -23.05
C ALA A 664 -22.77 -27.74 -23.36
N LEU A 665 -23.59 -26.87 -22.79
CA LEU A 665 -23.52 -25.42 -22.99
C LEU A 665 -22.49 -24.72 -22.10
N MET A 666 -22.43 -25.07 -20.81
CA MET A 666 -21.62 -24.33 -19.83
C MET A 666 -20.19 -24.83 -19.68
N THR A 667 -19.92 -26.11 -19.94
CA THR A 667 -18.59 -26.68 -19.65
C THR A 667 -17.56 -26.08 -20.60
N GLY A 668 -16.52 -25.45 -20.06
CA GLY A 668 -15.48 -24.81 -20.85
C GLY A 668 -14.74 -23.71 -20.09
N THR A 669 -13.80 -23.06 -20.78
CA THR A 669 -13.11 -21.86 -20.28
C THR A 669 -13.77 -20.63 -20.90
N TRP A 670 -14.20 -19.70 -20.06
CA TRP A 670 -14.96 -18.51 -20.43
C TRP A 670 -14.22 -17.27 -19.96
N ILE A 671 -14.02 -16.29 -20.85
CA ILE A 671 -13.34 -15.03 -20.53
C ILE A 671 -14.35 -13.90 -20.65
N MET A 672 -14.47 -13.08 -19.59
CA MET A 672 -15.37 -11.92 -19.63
C MET A 672 -14.89 -10.92 -20.67
N ASP A 673 -15.81 -10.43 -21.49
CA ASP A 673 -15.59 -9.31 -22.40
C ASP A 673 -16.07 -8.00 -21.73
N PRO A 674 -15.14 -7.12 -21.29
CA PRO A 674 -15.52 -5.86 -20.67
C PRO A 674 -16.13 -4.86 -21.66
N GLU A 675 -15.83 -4.96 -22.97
CA GLU A 675 -16.32 -4.00 -23.98
C GLU A 675 -17.79 -4.23 -24.33
N GLU A 676 -18.27 -5.47 -24.22
CA GLU A 676 -19.67 -5.83 -24.46
C GLU A 676 -20.54 -5.75 -23.19
N THR A 677 -19.97 -5.42 -22.02
CA THR A 677 -20.72 -5.36 -20.76
C THR A 677 -21.66 -4.14 -20.74
N GLU A 678 -22.95 -4.36 -20.44
CA GLU A 678 -23.98 -3.31 -20.33
C GLU A 678 -24.39 -3.09 -18.86
N GLY A 679 -24.86 -1.88 -18.53
CA GLY A 679 -25.19 -1.50 -17.15
C GLY A 679 -23.95 -1.38 -16.25
N SER A 680 -24.12 -1.45 -14.92
CA SER A 680 -23.01 -1.23 -13.98
C SER A 680 -23.05 -2.19 -12.80
N MET A 681 -22.04 -3.08 -12.71
CA MET A 681 -21.85 -3.93 -11.52
C MET A 681 -21.59 -3.07 -10.27
N ASN A 682 -20.92 -1.94 -10.42
CA ASN A 682 -20.71 -1.00 -9.33
C ASN A 682 -22.05 -0.49 -8.76
N ALA A 683 -23.03 -0.18 -9.61
CA ALA A 683 -24.38 0.22 -9.18
C ALA A 683 -25.09 -0.92 -8.42
N VAL A 684 -25.02 -2.15 -8.92
CA VAL A 684 -25.57 -3.34 -8.23
C VAL A 684 -24.95 -3.52 -6.84
N LEU A 685 -23.62 -3.42 -6.75
CA LEU A 685 -22.89 -3.56 -5.48
C LEU A 685 -23.16 -2.39 -4.51
N LEU A 686 -23.42 -1.18 -5.02
CA LEU A 686 -23.80 -0.01 -4.21
C LEU A 686 -25.16 -0.20 -3.55
N GLU A 687 -26.16 -0.69 -4.28
CA GLU A 687 -27.48 -1.03 -3.73
C GLU A 687 -27.39 -2.17 -2.69
N GLN A 688 -26.44 -3.09 -2.87
CA GLN A 688 -26.11 -4.12 -1.87
C GLN A 688 -25.32 -3.57 -0.67
N GLY A 689 -24.98 -2.27 -0.68
CA GLY A 689 -24.24 -1.56 0.35
C GLY A 689 -22.78 -2.01 0.51
N VAL A 690 -22.17 -2.56 -0.54
CA VAL A 690 -20.74 -2.85 -0.59
C VAL A 690 -19.97 -1.53 -0.61
N ASN A 691 -18.90 -1.41 0.18
CA ASN A 691 -18.08 -0.20 0.24
C ASN A 691 -17.36 0.08 -1.09
N VAL A 692 -17.27 1.35 -1.48
CA VAL A 692 -16.67 1.82 -2.74
C VAL A 692 -15.24 1.33 -2.98
N LEU A 693 -14.43 1.13 -1.93
CA LEU A 693 -13.06 0.64 -2.06
C LEU A 693 -13.04 -0.76 -2.71
N LEU A 694 -13.92 -1.66 -2.25
CA LEU A 694 -14.05 -3.00 -2.80
C LEU A 694 -14.74 -3.00 -4.17
N ARG A 695 -15.71 -2.11 -4.38
CA ARG A 695 -16.40 -2.00 -5.67
C ARG A 695 -15.45 -1.53 -6.77
N SER A 696 -14.60 -0.54 -6.49
CA SER A 696 -13.60 -0.02 -7.43
C SER A 696 -12.65 -1.12 -7.91
N VAL A 697 -12.18 -1.96 -6.99
CA VAL A 697 -11.34 -3.12 -7.33
C VAL A 697 -12.10 -4.09 -8.24
N ARG A 698 -13.33 -4.45 -7.88
CA ARG A 698 -14.15 -5.42 -8.65
C ARG A 698 -14.57 -4.92 -10.02
N ASN A 699 -14.73 -3.61 -10.18
CA ASN A 699 -15.16 -3.03 -11.45
C ASN A 699 -14.07 -3.14 -12.52
N ASN A 700 -12.80 -3.17 -12.12
CA ASN A 700 -11.66 -3.19 -13.02
C ASN A 700 -11.07 -4.60 -13.21
N THR A 701 -11.64 -5.63 -12.58
CA THR A 701 -11.19 -7.03 -12.74
C THR A 701 -11.93 -7.73 -13.86
N VAL A 702 -11.18 -8.34 -14.79
CA VAL A 702 -11.69 -9.24 -15.82
C VAL A 702 -11.52 -10.70 -15.36
N PRO A 703 -12.60 -11.42 -15.02
CA PRO A 703 -12.53 -12.81 -14.62
C PRO A 703 -12.45 -13.78 -15.81
N THR A 704 -11.65 -14.83 -15.63
CA THR A 704 -11.67 -16.05 -16.44
C THR A 704 -12.30 -17.16 -15.61
N TRP A 705 -13.29 -17.84 -16.16
CA TRP A 705 -13.99 -18.96 -15.52
C TRP A 705 -13.63 -20.27 -16.20
N VAL A 706 -13.24 -21.27 -15.43
CA VAL A 706 -13.19 -22.66 -15.86
C VAL A 706 -14.40 -23.36 -15.25
N VAL A 707 -15.36 -23.71 -16.10
CA VAL A 707 -16.65 -24.26 -15.68
C VAL A 707 -16.69 -25.75 -15.96
N HIS A 708 -17.03 -26.54 -14.94
CA HIS A 708 -17.27 -27.97 -15.05
C HIS A 708 -18.64 -28.33 -14.48
N VAL A 709 -19.50 -28.97 -15.28
CA VAL A 709 -20.80 -29.48 -14.80
C VAL A 709 -20.72 -30.98 -14.52
N ASN A 710 -20.92 -31.36 -13.25
CA ASN A 710 -21.00 -32.74 -12.82
C ASN A 710 -22.44 -33.25 -12.91
N HIS A 711 -22.64 -34.25 -13.77
CA HIS A 711 -23.95 -34.81 -14.08
C HIS A 711 -24.52 -35.65 -12.92
N GLU A 712 -23.69 -36.42 -12.23
CA GLU A 712 -24.10 -37.32 -11.14
C GLU A 712 -24.42 -36.55 -9.85
N SER A 713 -23.56 -35.60 -9.49
CA SER A 713 -23.75 -34.80 -8.27
C SER A 713 -24.65 -33.57 -8.48
N LYS A 714 -25.14 -33.34 -9.71
CA LYS A 714 -26.00 -32.20 -10.09
C LYS A 714 -25.43 -30.86 -9.62
N LYS A 715 -24.14 -30.65 -9.84
CA LYS A 715 -23.41 -29.44 -9.42
C LYS A 715 -22.65 -28.82 -10.59
N ILE A 716 -22.64 -27.49 -10.64
CA ILE A 716 -21.70 -26.74 -11.46
C ILE A 716 -20.57 -26.29 -10.55
N VAL A 717 -19.35 -26.52 -11.01
CA VAL A 717 -18.12 -26.04 -10.40
C VAL A 717 -17.58 -24.94 -11.31
N ILE A 718 -17.33 -23.77 -10.74
CA ILE A 718 -16.71 -22.64 -11.45
C ILE A 718 -15.44 -22.27 -10.71
N ASP A 719 -14.30 -22.52 -11.35
CA ASP A 719 -13.02 -21.99 -10.92
C ASP A 719 -12.81 -20.65 -11.60
N GLU A 720 -12.96 -19.57 -10.84
CA GLU A 720 -12.65 -18.23 -11.31
C GLU A 720 -11.20 -17.87 -11.01
N ALA A 721 -10.51 -17.37 -12.02
CA ALA A 721 -9.24 -16.68 -11.87
C ALA A 721 -9.39 -15.23 -12.33
N THR A 722 -8.98 -14.30 -11.48
CA THR A 722 -8.75 -12.90 -11.83
C THR A 722 -7.26 -12.58 -11.68
N MET A 723 -6.85 -11.37 -12.04
CA MET A 723 -5.49 -10.90 -11.76
C MET A 723 -5.18 -10.85 -10.25
N LEU A 724 -6.18 -10.67 -9.39
CA LEU A 724 -6.01 -10.35 -7.97
C LEU A 724 -6.40 -11.50 -7.03
N GLU A 725 -7.28 -12.38 -7.49
CA GLU A 725 -7.89 -13.44 -6.68
C GLU A 725 -8.24 -14.65 -7.53
N ARG A 726 -8.23 -15.82 -6.89
CA ARG A 726 -8.86 -17.04 -7.37
C ARG A 726 -10.07 -17.34 -6.49
N ARG A 727 -11.10 -17.99 -7.04
CA ARG A 727 -12.33 -18.35 -6.34
C ARG A 727 -12.87 -19.67 -6.88
N HIS A 728 -13.41 -20.48 -5.98
CA HIS A 728 -14.09 -21.73 -6.32
C HIS A 728 -15.56 -21.63 -5.94
N PHE A 729 -16.45 -21.67 -6.94
CA PHE A 729 -17.88 -21.64 -6.72
C PHE A 729 -18.49 -23.01 -7.00
N ILE A 730 -19.39 -23.44 -6.12
CA ILE A 730 -20.21 -24.63 -6.30
C ILE A 730 -21.67 -24.18 -6.36
N ILE A 731 -22.30 -24.36 -7.51
CA ILE A 731 -23.73 -24.09 -7.71
C ILE A 731 -24.47 -25.42 -7.68
N ALA A 732 -25.36 -25.60 -6.70
CA ALA A 732 -26.23 -26.76 -6.62
C ALA A 732 -27.41 -26.59 -7.59
N LEU A 733 -27.59 -27.54 -8.52
CA LEU A 733 -28.63 -27.47 -9.54
C LEU A 733 -29.97 -28.06 -9.10
N ASP A 734 -30.00 -28.74 -7.95
CA ASP A 734 -31.15 -29.51 -7.46
C ASP A 734 -32.15 -28.70 -6.62
N GLY A 735 -32.00 -27.37 -6.60
CA GLY A 735 -32.83 -26.47 -5.79
C GLY A 735 -32.45 -26.43 -4.31
N THR A 736 -31.41 -27.16 -3.90
CA THR A 736 -30.85 -27.08 -2.55
C THR A 736 -30.21 -25.72 -2.32
N GLU A 737 -30.47 -25.12 -1.16
CA GLU A 737 -29.82 -23.88 -0.76
C GLU A 737 -28.39 -24.16 -0.31
N TRP A 738 -27.46 -23.33 -0.74
CA TRP A 738 -26.08 -23.38 -0.27
C TRP A 738 -25.63 -22.01 0.25
N THR A 739 -24.74 -22.05 1.22
CA THR A 739 -24.12 -20.86 1.80
C THR A 739 -22.70 -20.74 1.27
N TRP A 740 -22.28 -19.53 0.93
CA TRP A 740 -20.93 -19.24 0.47
C TRP A 740 -20.47 -17.85 0.92
N GLU A 741 -19.15 -17.64 0.95
CA GLU A 741 -18.53 -16.42 1.46
C GLU A 741 -18.15 -15.47 0.32
N SER A 742 -18.48 -14.19 0.47
CA SER A 742 -18.11 -13.13 -0.47
C SER A 742 -17.30 -12.05 0.25
N ILE A 743 -16.10 -11.72 -0.24
CA ILE A 743 -15.26 -10.64 0.33
C ILE A 743 -16.04 -9.32 0.43
N SER A 744 -16.87 -9.03 -0.57
CA SER A 744 -17.65 -7.79 -0.63
C SER A 744 -18.96 -7.84 0.15
N ARG A 745 -19.61 -9.01 0.23
CA ARG A 745 -20.99 -9.15 0.73
C ARG A 745 -21.10 -9.89 2.06
N GLY A 746 -20.01 -10.51 2.52
CA GLY A 746 -19.99 -11.46 3.63
C GLY A 746 -20.60 -12.81 3.23
N CYS A 747 -21.04 -13.55 4.24
CA CYS A 747 -21.76 -14.81 4.11
C CYS A 747 -23.12 -14.58 3.44
N VAL A 748 -23.36 -15.26 2.31
CA VAL A 748 -24.58 -15.17 1.52
C VAL A 748 -25.15 -16.56 1.25
N ARG A 749 -26.46 -16.62 1.02
CA ARG A 749 -27.17 -17.87 0.71
C ARG A 749 -27.72 -17.81 -0.69
N SER A 750 -27.63 -18.92 -1.41
CA SER A 750 -28.03 -18.99 -2.81
C SER A 750 -28.77 -20.27 -3.12
N ARG A 751 -29.57 -20.20 -4.18
CA ARG A 751 -30.34 -21.30 -4.74
C ARG A 751 -30.37 -21.15 -6.25
N SER A 752 -30.44 -22.26 -6.97
CA SER A 752 -30.54 -22.24 -8.42
C SER A 752 -31.61 -23.19 -8.95
N CYS A 753 -32.04 -22.95 -10.18
CA CYS A 753 -32.79 -23.92 -10.97
C CYS A 753 -32.40 -23.82 -12.44
N ILE A 754 -32.67 -24.89 -13.17
CA ILE A 754 -32.53 -24.93 -14.62
C ILE A 754 -33.87 -24.55 -15.24
N LEU A 755 -33.84 -23.70 -16.26
CA LEU A 755 -35.01 -23.24 -16.99
C LEU A 755 -34.92 -23.65 -18.47
N SER A 756 -36.02 -23.47 -19.18
CA SER A 756 -36.07 -23.57 -20.65
C SER A 756 -35.49 -24.89 -21.19
N GLY A 757 -35.77 -26.00 -20.50
CA GLY A 757 -35.34 -27.34 -20.90
C GLY A 757 -33.82 -27.59 -20.87
N GLY A 758 -33.06 -26.82 -20.09
CA GLY A 758 -31.60 -26.97 -19.98
C GLY A 758 -30.78 -25.90 -20.67
N ARG A 759 -31.42 -24.87 -21.26
CA ARG A 759 -30.72 -23.78 -21.96
C ARG A 759 -30.43 -22.55 -21.11
N GLU A 760 -30.99 -22.49 -19.90
CA GLU A 760 -30.85 -21.33 -19.03
C GLU A 760 -30.60 -21.79 -17.58
N LEU A 761 -29.71 -21.10 -16.89
CA LEU A 761 -29.49 -21.26 -15.45
C LEU A 761 -29.97 -20.00 -14.74
N TYR A 762 -30.79 -20.17 -13.73
CA TYR A 762 -31.23 -19.09 -12.85
C TYR A 762 -30.64 -19.29 -11.45
N VAL A 763 -30.07 -18.23 -10.88
CA VAL A 763 -29.54 -18.22 -9.51
C VAL A 763 -30.15 -17.06 -8.76
N GLU A 764 -30.65 -17.31 -7.55
CA GLU A 764 -31.02 -16.26 -6.61
C GLU A 764 -30.11 -16.28 -5.39
N THR A 765 -29.68 -15.11 -4.95
CA THR A 765 -28.77 -14.92 -3.82
C THR A 765 -29.35 -13.91 -2.85
N GLU A 766 -29.52 -14.31 -1.60
CA GLU A 766 -29.92 -13.42 -0.51
C GLU A 766 -28.72 -12.55 -0.10
N VAL A 767 -28.84 -11.24 -0.25
CA VAL A 767 -27.78 -10.27 0.05
C VAL A 767 -28.34 -9.17 0.94
N ARG A 768 -27.97 -9.20 2.22
CA ARG A 768 -28.49 -8.30 3.26
C ARG A 768 -30.02 -8.33 3.31
N GLU A 769 -30.67 -7.18 3.11
CA GLU A 769 -32.13 -7.04 3.12
C GLU A 769 -32.79 -7.38 1.77
N GLY A 770 -31.98 -7.52 0.70
CA GLY A 770 -32.47 -7.70 -0.67
C GLY A 770 -32.12 -9.07 -1.28
N ILE A 771 -32.42 -9.20 -2.58
CA ILE A 771 -32.17 -10.41 -3.36
C ILE A 771 -31.52 -10.04 -4.71
N GLU A 772 -30.38 -10.67 -5.00
CA GLU A 772 -29.77 -10.66 -6.32
C GLU A 772 -30.32 -11.85 -7.12
N ARG A 773 -30.66 -11.61 -8.38
CA ARG A 773 -31.14 -12.64 -9.31
C ARG A 773 -30.29 -12.60 -10.56
N VAL A 774 -29.80 -13.76 -10.98
CA VAL A 774 -28.88 -13.91 -12.09
C VAL A 774 -29.41 -14.93 -13.08
N TRP A 775 -29.46 -14.56 -14.36
CA TRP A 775 -29.76 -15.44 -15.47
C TRP A 775 -28.50 -15.65 -16.31
N TYR A 776 -28.17 -16.91 -16.58
CA TYR A 776 -27.13 -17.29 -17.54
C TYR A 776 -27.81 -17.83 -18.80
N GLN A 777 -27.53 -17.21 -19.94
CA GLN A 777 -28.06 -17.56 -21.25
C GLN A 777 -26.92 -17.72 -22.25
N PHE A 778 -27.17 -18.43 -23.36
CA PHE A 778 -26.17 -18.70 -24.40
C PHE A 778 -26.62 -18.10 -25.74
N GLN A 779 -25.72 -17.38 -26.40
CA GLN A 779 -25.92 -16.68 -27.66
C GLN A 779 -24.82 -17.07 -28.67
N ASP A 780 -24.92 -16.57 -29.90
CA ASP A 780 -23.90 -16.74 -30.95
C ASP A 780 -23.51 -18.19 -31.25
N GLY A 781 -24.49 -19.08 -31.36
CA GLY A 781 -24.23 -20.51 -31.55
C GLY A 781 -23.55 -21.14 -30.35
N ASP A 782 -23.90 -20.69 -29.15
CA ASP A 782 -23.42 -21.16 -27.84
C ASP A 782 -21.94 -20.83 -27.55
N GLN A 783 -21.37 -19.85 -28.27
CA GLN A 783 -20.00 -19.35 -28.04
C GLN A 783 -19.92 -18.17 -27.05
N THR A 784 -21.06 -17.54 -26.77
CA THR A 784 -21.17 -16.41 -25.85
C THR A 784 -22.13 -16.76 -24.72
N MET A 785 -21.65 -16.70 -23.47
CA MET A 785 -22.48 -16.81 -22.27
C MET A 785 -22.77 -15.41 -21.75
N VAL A 786 -24.06 -15.09 -21.60
CA VAL A 786 -24.55 -13.81 -21.12
C VAL A 786 -25.08 -13.96 -19.71
N GLN A 787 -24.49 -13.21 -18.77
CA GLN A 787 -24.88 -13.13 -17.38
C GLN A 787 -25.69 -11.85 -17.14
N ASN A 788 -26.99 -11.97 -16.94
CA ASN A 788 -27.87 -10.86 -16.58
C ASN A 788 -28.10 -10.83 -15.06
N ILE A 789 -27.62 -9.79 -14.38
CA ILE A 789 -27.66 -9.61 -12.93
C ILE A 789 -28.65 -8.51 -12.59
N PHE A 790 -29.52 -8.76 -11.62
CA PHE A 790 -30.53 -7.82 -11.14
C PHE A 790 -30.57 -7.82 -9.62
N TYR A 791 -30.69 -6.65 -9.00
CA TYR A 791 -30.86 -6.52 -7.56
C TYR A 791 -32.23 -5.94 -7.20
N PHE A 792 -32.88 -6.55 -6.23
CA PHE A 792 -34.19 -6.17 -5.71
C PHE A 792 -34.07 -5.90 -4.22
N THR A 793 -34.71 -4.83 -3.75
CA THR A 793 -34.65 -4.42 -2.33
C THR A 793 -35.35 -5.40 -1.39
N ASN A 794 -36.26 -6.23 -1.92
CA ASN A 794 -36.84 -7.36 -1.21
C ASN A 794 -37.42 -8.40 -2.20
N ARG A 795 -37.85 -9.55 -1.69
CA ARG A 795 -38.37 -10.66 -2.52
C ARG A 795 -39.65 -10.35 -3.28
N THR A 796 -40.46 -9.41 -2.80
CA THR A 796 -41.81 -9.13 -3.31
C THR A 796 -41.84 -7.97 -4.31
N THR A 797 -40.79 -7.16 -4.37
CA THR A 797 -40.66 -6.11 -5.40
C THR A 797 -40.57 -6.71 -6.80
N SER A 798 -41.37 -6.14 -7.72
CA SER A 798 -41.46 -6.60 -9.12
C SER A 798 -40.44 -5.93 -10.03
N LYS A 799 -39.80 -4.85 -9.59
CA LYS A 799 -38.80 -4.11 -10.36
C LYS A 799 -37.45 -4.12 -9.64
N PRO A 800 -36.35 -4.40 -10.36
CA PRO A 800 -35.01 -4.26 -9.83
C PRO A 800 -34.67 -2.79 -9.63
N VAL A 801 -33.83 -2.50 -8.64
CA VAL A 801 -33.28 -1.16 -8.40
C VAL A 801 -31.95 -0.93 -9.12
N ALA A 802 -31.26 -2.01 -9.50
CA ALA A 802 -30.03 -1.96 -10.30
C ALA A 802 -29.86 -3.25 -11.12
N SER A 803 -29.16 -3.14 -12.25
CA SER A 803 -28.86 -4.27 -13.14
C SER A 803 -27.49 -4.14 -13.82
N CYS A 804 -26.94 -5.28 -14.21
CA CYS A 804 -25.70 -5.37 -15.00
C CYS A 804 -25.77 -6.61 -15.90
N LYS A 805 -25.30 -6.50 -17.13
CA LYS A 805 -25.23 -7.59 -18.10
C LYS A 805 -23.78 -7.78 -18.54
N ARG A 806 -23.22 -8.96 -18.31
CA ARG A 806 -21.84 -9.32 -18.64
C ARG A 806 -21.81 -10.38 -19.72
N HIS A 807 -20.90 -10.23 -20.68
CA HIS A 807 -20.68 -11.20 -21.75
C HIS A 807 -19.40 -11.97 -21.48
N PHE A 808 -19.43 -13.28 -21.73
CA PHE A 808 -18.28 -14.17 -21.61
C PHE A 808 -18.13 -14.94 -22.90
N LYS A 809 -16.92 -14.95 -23.47
CA LYS A 809 -16.60 -15.68 -24.70
C LYS A 809 -15.88 -16.98 -24.36
N ILE A 810 -16.29 -18.08 -25.00
CA ILE A 810 -15.64 -19.37 -24.80
C ILE A 810 -14.27 -19.40 -25.46
N GLN A 811 -13.24 -19.83 -24.72
CA GLN A 811 -11.93 -20.05 -25.27
C GLN A 811 -11.90 -21.41 -25.96
N LEU A 812 -12.03 -21.40 -27.29
CA LEU A 812 -11.88 -22.60 -28.11
C LEU A 812 -10.41 -23.04 -28.07
N SER A 813 -10.15 -24.31 -27.77
CA SER A 813 -8.79 -24.84 -27.83
C SER A 813 -8.26 -24.72 -29.26
N LEU A 814 -7.09 -24.11 -29.42
CA LEU A 814 -6.34 -24.21 -30.68
C LEU A 814 -6.02 -25.68 -30.88
N ALA A 815 -6.71 -26.33 -31.82
CA ALA A 815 -6.37 -27.68 -32.23
C ALA A 815 -4.89 -27.70 -32.64
N SER A 816 -4.07 -28.50 -31.95
CA SER A 816 -2.74 -28.88 -32.43
C SER A 816 -2.85 -29.29 -33.90
N PRO A 817 -1.96 -28.85 -34.80
CA PRO A 817 -2.02 -29.28 -36.19
C PRO A 817 -1.82 -30.79 -36.22
N THR A 818 -2.90 -31.51 -36.45
CA THR A 818 -2.90 -32.94 -36.69
C THR A 818 -2.01 -33.18 -37.90
N SER A 819 -0.99 -34.02 -37.69
CA SER A 819 -0.20 -34.62 -38.75
C SER A 819 -1.15 -35.26 -39.78
N ALA A 820 -1.35 -34.59 -40.91
CA ALA A 820 -1.88 -35.24 -42.09
C ALA A 820 -0.76 -36.10 -42.68
N LYS A 821 -0.93 -37.43 -42.59
CA LYS A 821 -0.19 -38.38 -43.41
C LYS A 821 -0.67 -38.22 -44.86
N ALA A 822 0.20 -37.74 -45.72
CA ALA A 822 0.53 -38.28 -47.04
C ALA A 822 1.84 -37.64 -47.51
#